data_AF-A0A962IMW0-F1
#
_entry.id   AF-A0A962IMW0-F1
#
_cell.length_a   1.000
_cell.length_b   1.000
_cell.length_c   1.000
_cell.angle_alpha   90.00
_cell.angle_beta   90.00
_cell.angle_gamma   90.00
#
_symmetry.space_group_name_H-M   'P 1'
#
loop_
_entity.id
_entity.type
_entity.pdbx_description
1 polymer ?
#
loop_
_entity_poly.entity_id
_entity_poly.type
_entity_poly.pdbx_seq_one_letter_code
_entity_poly.pdbx_strand_id
1 'polypeptide(L)'
;MLKNAVPGTGPLAALSDSLAPLDLLQSGLADQARRYVLDGDQPQCLQAVGAQPQAFEALGSPGMAYFVQANRQLSKAAARSAASRRRYYARAQDTELPLELLRRLGLLLAASDRGKQVLRPETPLPDWIHVLLMDGALRENDRWSLSLLGTVESPDQKGLALPLSVDLLQRLLALDELGQAALSLLLFERKGLSEWEAKTYDPLLHLADLPGWLDANQAGLDTLPAQLSAVGRLQLARVLVRPEVARAHAGLLVRLAVDSSKSTREMAATGLHHLSIDVCASELQAQFQRSSQATERALAAELLARAQGEAALPWLTQMRLNETSKVVLEALDRALSRGEAAQDSQALSLPEAAPPPVLEDQPLGEEVRQILLQNLNEMLANANAAAERETADKAAGKQVWGHAARQLKELQKLKPGHLDDALRRLNGELEPREVPKGVTGAVLDQLRGQELRHEVSQLLMHKQRIFSRPEFGLLHILRAVRLGHWRSLNRFWQDWHFQTWLQRRDRATLDLRTIAAALDRLNWPRRLLAGTCLIDSYASQYPMDQLPTAAIWPFFAEHPEFIDEGLGLRPSAAKERYEGFDLGLTLRVLACFPQPLPAWIPRLLELALGENKTHRHAAQQILSGLPDLGPRVLQACSSGKQELRLVAVRWLVQLDYREAAGALRNLLAKESKEVVRAELLAALEAFGEDISQALSPASLLAEARKGLKSKLPKDIEWFAFDALPALQWRDGSAVAAELPRWWVVLATKLKNPGGNPLLNRYLSLLAEDSAAAFGRSVLAQFISQDSRQPTLAEGEAYAAEHVDARWTQIEQWARRHPEYYGGYTRERVYNELRNEKTGVYLGSAIGAKGLLALIGRVPGHELSSTIAQFMRDHYTRRAQIEALLEGMA
;
A
#
# COMPACT_ATOMS: atom_id res chain seq x y z
N MET A 1 -27.97 25.48 -44.92
CA MET A 1 -28.50 24.67 -46.04
C MET A 1 -27.91 23.26 -45.98
N LEU A 2 -28.50 22.38 -45.17
CA LEU A 2 -28.08 20.98 -44.99
C LEU A 2 -29.23 20.06 -45.42
N LYS A 3 -29.40 19.89 -46.74
CA LYS A 3 -30.24 18.84 -47.32
C LYS A 3 -29.48 18.27 -48.49
N ASN A 4 -28.71 17.21 -48.21
CA ASN A 4 -28.39 16.08 -49.09
C ASN A 4 -27.11 15.41 -48.60
N ALA A 5 -27.25 14.50 -47.65
CA ALA A 5 -26.28 13.45 -47.41
C ALA A 5 -27.07 12.14 -47.26
N VAL A 6 -26.54 11.09 -47.90
CA VAL A 6 -27.04 9.71 -47.92
C VAL A 6 -27.58 9.26 -46.55
N PRO A 7 -28.71 8.53 -46.47
CA PRO A 7 -29.19 7.98 -45.20
C PRO A 7 -28.15 6.99 -44.65
N GLY A 8 -27.62 7.26 -43.46
CA GLY A 8 -26.95 6.24 -42.64
C GLY A 8 -25.44 6.33 -42.44
N THR A 9 -24.74 7.42 -42.80
CA THR A 9 -23.26 7.50 -42.61
C THR A 9 -22.70 8.75 -41.94
N GLY A 10 -23.51 9.76 -41.58
CA GLY A 10 -23.05 10.99 -40.90
C GLY A 10 -22.95 10.89 -39.36
N PRO A 11 -22.17 11.76 -38.68
CA PRO A 11 -22.01 11.73 -37.22
C PRO A 11 -23.33 11.87 -36.45
N LEU A 12 -24.27 12.72 -36.92
CA LEU A 12 -25.59 12.88 -36.29
C LEU A 12 -26.49 11.64 -36.40
N ALA A 13 -26.29 10.81 -37.44
CA ALA A 13 -26.99 9.54 -37.58
C ALA A 13 -26.49 8.52 -36.54
N ALA A 14 -25.18 8.47 -36.29
CA ALA A 14 -24.62 7.63 -35.24
C ALA A 14 -25.13 8.04 -33.84
N LEU A 15 -25.25 9.34 -33.58
CA LEU A 15 -25.84 9.83 -32.35
C LEU A 15 -27.32 9.44 -32.22
N SER A 16 -28.11 9.58 -33.29
CA SER A 16 -29.52 9.16 -33.32
C SER A 16 -29.68 7.66 -33.06
N ASP A 17 -28.86 6.83 -33.72
CA ASP A 17 -28.83 5.38 -33.54
C ASP A 17 -28.50 4.97 -32.09
N SER A 18 -27.75 5.81 -31.37
CA SER A 18 -27.39 5.51 -29.99
C SER A 18 -28.56 5.57 -29.02
N LEU A 19 -29.62 6.30 -29.37
CA LEU A 19 -30.79 6.50 -28.51
C LEU A 19 -31.93 5.50 -28.80
N ALA A 20 -31.82 4.75 -29.90
CA ALA A 20 -32.82 3.79 -30.35
C ALA A 20 -33.28 2.78 -29.28
N PRO A 21 -32.43 2.28 -28.37
CA PRO A 21 -32.89 1.33 -27.34
C PRO A 21 -33.91 1.88 -26.36
N LEU A 22 -34.09 3.20 -26.25
CA LEU A 22 -35.11 3.79 -25.37
C LEU A 22 -36.55 3.38 -25.78
N ASP A 23 -36.77 3.09 -27.06
CA ASP A 23 -38.08 2.60 -27.54
C ASP A 23 -38.40 1.17 -27.07
N LEU A 24 -37.40 0.41 -26.61
CA LEU A 24 -37.62 -0.90 -25.95
C LEU A 24 -38.25 -0.73 -24.57
N LEU A 25 -38.11 0.46 -23.96
CA LEU A 25 -38.64 0.76 -22.63
C LEU A 25 -39.98 1.50 -22.74
N GLN A 26 -40.09 2.43 -23.67
CA GLN A 26 -41.31 3.16 -23.96
C GLN A 26 -41.32 3.61 -25.41
N SER A 27 -42.33 3.18 -26.17
CA SER A 27 -42.48 3.57 -27.58
C SER A 27 -42.54 5.10 -27.74
N GLY A 28 -41.71 5.63 -28.65
CA GLY A 28 -41.61 7.05 -28.96
C GLY A 28 -40.62 7.82 -28.09
N LEU A 29 -40.03 7.19 -27.07
CA LEU A 29 -39.05 7.82 -26.18
C LEU A 29 -37.71 8.09 -26.90
N ALA A 30 -37.31 7.23 -27.85
CA ALA A 30 -36.10 7.45 -28.64
C ALA A 30 -36.23 8.68 -29.56
N ASP A 31 -37.42 8.92 -30.13
CA ASP A 31 -37.68 10.09 -30.99
C ASP A 31 -37.63 11.39 -30.18
N GLN A 32 -38.26 11.41 -28.99
CA GLN A 32 -38.21 12.54 -28.07
C GLN A 32 -36.77 12.85 -27.63
N ALA A 33 -36.02 11.82 -27.24
CA ALA A 33 -34.61 11.96 -26.85
C ALA A 33 -33.75 12.47 -28.01
N ARG A 34 -34.00 12.01 -29.25
CA ARG A 34 -33.30 12.50 -30.45
C ARG A 34 -33.56 13.99 -30.70
N ARG A 35 -34.82 14.42 -30.66
CA ARG A 35 -35.19 15.83 -30.88
C ARG A 35 -34.62 16.75 -29.79
N TYR A 36 -34.57 16.28 -28.56
CA TYR A 36 -33.89 16.99 -27.49
C TYR A 36 -32.39 17.15 -27.74
N VAL A 37 -31.68 16.06 -27.98
CA VAL A 37 -30.22 16.11 -28.16
C VAL A 37 -29.82 16.90 -29.40
N LEU A 38 -30.52 16.74 -30.53
CA LEU A 38 -30.20 17.42 -31.78
C LEU A 38 -30.67 18.87 -31.80
N ASP A 39 -31.95 19.11 -31.48
CA ASP A 39 -32.63 20.38 -31.78
C ASP A 39 -32.95 21.21 -30.52
N GLY A 40 -33.06 20.56 -29.35
CA GLY A 40 -33.30 21.21 -28.06
C GLY A 40 -34.77 21.20 -27.66
N ASP A 41 -35.60 20.69 -28.56
CA ASP A 41 -37.03 20.45 -28.38
C ASP A 41 -37.29 19.33 -27.36
N GLN A 42 -38.51 19.23 -26.83
CA GLN A 42 -38.92 18.12 -25.96
C GLN A 42 -38.07 17.93 -24.68
N PRO A 43 -37.70 18.98 -23.92
CA PRO A 43 -36.88 18.83 -22.69
C PRO A 43 -37.51 17.92 -21.62
N GLN A 44 -38.84 17.76 -21.63
CA GLN A 44 -39.57 16.80 -20.79
C GLN A 44 -39.11 15.34 -20.96
N CYS A 45 -38.41 15.00 -22.05
CA CYS A 45 -37.87 13.65 -22.26
C CYS A 45 -36.85 13.26 -21.19
N LEU A 46 -36.15 14.21 -20.57
CA LEU A 46 -35.21 13.93 -19.47
C LEU A 46 -35.93 13.27 -18.28
N GLN A 47 -37.11 13.79 -17.91
CA GLN A 47 -37.93 13.20 -16.85
C GLN A 47 -38.48 11.84 -17.27
N ALA A 48 -38.89 11.68 -18.53
CA ALA A 48 -39.39 10.41 -19.05
C ALA A 48 -38.31 9.33 -19.06
N VAL A 49 -37.09 9.64 -19.52
CA VAL A 49 -35.93 8.75 -19.45
C VAL A 49 -35.58 8.43 -17.99
N GLY A 50 -35.57 9.44 -17.13
CA GLY A 50 -35.32 9.28 -15.69
C GLY A 50 -36.41 8.52 -14.95
N ALA A 51 -37.60 8.32 -15.53
CA ALA A 51 -38.65 7.47 -14.94
C ALA A 51 -38.42 5.98 -15.25
N GLN A 52 -37.69 5.65 -16.32
CA GLN A 52 -37.46 4.26 -16.76
C GLN A 52 -36.36 3.56 -15.94
N PRO A 53 -36.64 2.45 -15.23
CA PRO A 53 -35.63 1.80 -14.37
C PRO A 53 -34.44 1.21 -15.13
N GLN A 54 -34.63 0.84 -16.40
CA GLN A 54 -33.65 0.17 -17.25
C GLN A 54 -33.03 1.10 -18.31
N ALA A 55 -33.32 2.41 -18.30
CA ALA A 55 -32.77 3.34 -19.28
C ALA A 55 -31.24 3.35 -19.30
N PHE A 56 -30.63 3.30 -18.12
CA PHE A 56 -29.18 3.21 -17.97
C PHE A 56 -28.59 1.99 -18.69
N GLU A 57 -29.13 0.79 -18.44
CA GLU A 57 -28.67 -0.45 -19.07
C GLU A 57 -28.96 -0.47 -20.57
N ALA A 58 -30.14 0.00 -20.99
CA ALA A 58 -30.53 0.04 -22.40
C ALA A 58 -29.62 0.96 -23.23
N LEU A 59 -29.12 2.04 -22.63
CA LEU A 59 -28.15 2.94 -23.25
C LEU A 59 -26.69 2.44 -23.12
N GLY A 60 -26.46 1.22 -22.62
CA GLY A 60 -25.11 0.66 -22.49
C GLY A 60 -24.31 1.18 -21.32
N SER A 61 -25.00 1.52 -20.22
CA SER A 61 -24.45 1.98 -18.94
C SER A 61 -23.52 3.18 -19.13
N PRO A 62 -24.04 4.31 -19.61
CA PRO A 62 -23.23 5.48 -19.94
C PRO A 62 -22.45 5.95 -18.71
N GLY A 63 -21.14 6.03 -18.86
CA GLY A 63 -20.26 6.52 -17.79
C GLY A 63 -19.95 5.54 -16.65
N MET A 64 -20.32 4.25 -16.75
CA MET A 64 -19.81 3.23 -15.82
C MET A 64 -18.36 2.87 -16.12
N ALA A 65 -17.54 2.81 -15.08
CA ALA A 65 -16.16 2.32 -15.16
C ALA A 65 -16.07 0.78 -15.23
N TYR A 66 -17.13 0.05 -14.83
CA TYR A 66 -17.16 -1.42 -14.73
C TYR A 66 -18.38 -2.03 -15.40
N PHE A 67 -18.23 -3.25 -15.92
CA PHE A 67 -19.29 -3.97 -16.61
C PHE A 67 -20.40 -4.38 -15.64
N VAL A 68 -21.62 -3.90 -15.88
CA VAL A 68 -22.85 -4.43 -15.28
C VAL A 68 -23.44 -5.43 -16.27
N GLN A 69 -23.75 -6.63 -15.78
CA GLN A 69 -24.34 -7.68 -16.60
C GLN A 69 -25.76 -7.25 -17.00
N ALA A 70 -25.89 -6.60 -18.15
CA ALA A 70 -27.19 -6.24 -18.71
C ALA A 70 -28.05 -7.50 -18.86
N ASN A 71 -29.35 -7.37 -18.63
CA ASN A 71 -30.31 -8.42 -18.95
C ASN A 71 -30.05 -8.92 -20.38
N ARG A 72 -30.06 -10.25 -20.58
CA ARG A 72 -29.79 -10.91 -21.87
C ARG A 72 -30.63 -10.34 -23.02
N GLN A 73 -31.81 -9.80 -22.72
CA GLN A 73 -32.70 -9.13 -23.67
C GLN A 73 -32.19 -7.76 -24.16
N LEU A 74 -31.50 -7.00 -23.31
CA LEU A 74 -31.00 -5.64 -23.63
C LEU A 74 -29.54 -5.62 -24.10
N SER A 75 -28.76 -6.66 -23.79
CA SER A 75 -27.31 -6.78 -24.09
C SER A 75 -26.91 -6.34 -25.50
N LYS A 76 -27.63 -6.79 -26.55
CA LYS A 76 -27.32 -6.43 -27.94
C LYS A 76 -27.62 -4.96 -28.26
N ALA A 77 -28.74 -4.44 -27.75
CA ALA A 77 -29.16 -3.07 -27.95
C ALA A 77 -28.24 -2.08 -27.21
N ALA A 78 -27.87 -2.42 -25.98
CA ALA A 78 -26.92 -1.72 -25.13
C ALA A 78 -25.53 -1.62 -25.80
N ALA A 79 -25.00 -2.73 -26.32
CA ALA A 79 -23.72 -2.75 -27.03
C ALA A 79 -23.74 -1.88 -28.30
N ARG A 80 -24.84 -1.94 -29.08
CA ARG A 80 -25.03 -1.10 -30.27
C ARG A 80 -25.09 0.38 -29.92
N SER A 81 -25.81 0.74 -28.85
CA SER A 81 -25.91 2.11 -28.36
C SER A 81 -24.56 2.71 -28.02
N ALA A 82 -23.77 2.01 -27.19
CA ALA A 82 -22.43 2.43 -26.82
C ALA A 82 -21.49 2.54 -28.04
N ALA A 83 -21.52 1.57 -28.96
CA ALA A 83 -20.71 1.60 -30.18
C ALA A 83 -21.10 2.77 -31.10
N SER A 84 -22.38 3.13 -31.17
CA SER A 84 -22.85 4.27 -31.94
C SER A 84 -22.42 5.62 -31.35
N ARG A 85 -22.45 5.79 -30.01
CA ARG A 85 -21.89 7.01 -29.36
C ARG A 85 -20.38 7.11 -29.57
N ARG A 86 -19.63 6.01 -29.43
CA ARG A 86 -18.18 6.00 -29.71
C ARG A 86 -17.85 6.45 -31.14
N ARG A 87 -18.61 5.99 -32.13
CA ARG A 87 -18.46 6.44 -33.53
C ARG A 87 -18.80 7.91 -33.72
N TYR A 88 -19.77 8.44 -32.97
CA TYR A 88 -20.06 9.87 -32.96
C TYR A 88 -18.88 10.66 -32.39
N TYR A 89 -18.37 10.31 -31.21
CA TYR A 89 -17.23 10.98 -30.60
C TYR A 89 -15.98 10.92 -31.48
N ALA A 90 -15.67 9.75 -32.05
CA ALA A 90 -14.47 9.58 -32.88
C ALA A 90 -14.49 10.45 -34.15
N ARG A 91 -15.66 10.55 -34.82
CA ARG A 91 -15.82 11.38 -36.03
C ARG A 91 -15.95 12.87 -35.73
N ALA A 92 -16.18 13.21 -34.47
CA ALA A 92 -16.20 14.58 -34.03
C ALA A 92 -14.81 15.25 -34.03
N GLN A 93 -13.75 14.49 -34.26
CA GLN A 93 -12.40 15.00 -34.48
C GLN A 93 -12.28 15.74 -35.82
N ASP A 94 -13.14 15.43 -36.80
CA ASP A 94 -13.07 15.96 -38.18
C ASP A 94 -14.01 17.18 -38.41
N THR A 95 -14.82 17.55 -37.43
CA THR A 95 -15.82 18.64 -37.53
C THR A 95 -15.93 19.37 -36.18
N GLU A 96 -16.03 20.71 -36.16
CA GLU A 96 -16.32 21.43 -34.90
C GLU A 96 -17.58 20.88 -34.22
N LEU A 97 -17.41 20.35 -33.00
CA LEU A 97 -18.49 19.81 -32.19
C LEU A 97 -19.43 20.94 -31.72
N PRO A 98 -20.75 20.84 -31.98
CA PRO A 98 -21.70 21.74 -31.35
C PRO A 98 -21.71 21.47 -29.83
N LEU A 99 -21.14 22.37 -29.04
CA LEU A 99 -20.98 22.20 -27.58
C LEU A 99 -22.34 22.00 -26.88
N GLU A 100 -23.37 22.71 -27.33
CA GLU A 100 -24.74 22.56 -26.82
C GLU A 100 -25.33 21.17 -27.03
N LEU A 101 -24.94 20.49 -28.11
CA LEU A 101 -25.39 19.12 -28.35
C LEU A 101 -24.71 18.15 -27.37
N LEU A 102 -23.41 18.34 -27.10
CA LEU A 102 -22.70 17.53 -26.10
C LEU A 102 -23.25 17.72 -24.70
N ARG A 103 -23.59 18.97 -24.34
CA ARG A 103 -24.26 19.29 -23.07
C ARG A 103 -25.60 18.58 -22.95
N ARG A 104 -26.47 18.70 -23.97
CA ARG A 104 -27.78 18.02 -24.00
C ARG A 104 -27.65 16.50 -23.97
N LEU A 105 -26.67 15.93 -24.69
CA LEU A 105 -26.36 14.51 -24.60
C LEU A 105 -25.97 14.11 -23.17
N GLY A 106 -25.05 14.85 -22.53
CA GLY A 106 -24.65 14.61 -21.14
C GLY A 106 -25.84 14.66 -20.17
N LEU A 107 -26.74 15.64 -20.32
CA LEU A 107 -27.95 15.78 -19.51
C LEU A 107 -28.88 14.57 -19.67
N LEU A 108 -29.08 14.10 -20.90
CA LEU A 108 -29.88 12.91 -21.18
C LEU A 108 -29.28 11.64 -20.57
N LEU A 109 -27.96 11.46 -20.70
CA LEU A 109 -27.27 10.30 -20.14
C LEU A 109 -27.29 10.33 -18.59
N ALA A 110 -27.08 11.49 -17.97
CA ALA A 110 -27.18 11.65 -16.52
C ALA A 110 -28.59 11.37 -16.01
N ALA A 111 -29.62 11.80 -16.74
CA ALA A 111 -31.01 11.49 -16.40
C ALA A 111 -31.29 9.97 -16.37
N SER A 112 -30.63 9.18 -17.23
CA SER A 112 -30.79 7.73 -17.25
C SER A 112 -30.21 7.03 -16.02
N ASP A 113 -29.14 7.57 -15.41
CA ASP A 113 -28.46 7.04 -14.23
C ASP A 113 -29.18 7.37 -12.91
N ARG A 114 -29.81 8.55 -12.85
CA ARG A 114 -30.40 9.11 -11.61
C ARG A 114 -29.37 9.29 -10.48
N GLY A 115 -28.09 9.45 -10.84
CA GLY A 115 -26.98 9.68 -9.91
C GLY A 115 -26.69 8.49 -9.00
N LYS A 116 -26.90 7.26 -9.47
CA LYS A 116 -26.73 6.03 -8.68
C LYS A 116 -25.47 5.26 -9.02
N GLN A 117 -25.03 5.27 -10.28
CA GLN A 117 -23.99 4.37 -10.77
C GLN A 117 -22.76 5.11 -11.27
N VAL A 118 -22.90 6.31 -11.85
CA VAL A 118 -21.73 7.02 -12.41
C VAL A 118 -20.82 7.52 -11.29
N LEU A 119 -19.54 7.15 -11.39
CA LEU A 119 -18.50 7.62 -10.49
C LEU A 119 -18.31 9.13 -10.66
N ARG A 120 -18.37 9.87 -9.56
CA ARG A 120 -18.13 11.32 -9.55
C ARG A 120 -17.51 11.78 -8.23
N PRO A 121 -16.57 12.74 -8.27
CA PRO A 121 -16.10 13.42 -7.08
C PRO A 121 -17.21 14.21 -6.37
N GLU A 122 -17.10 14.37 -5.05
CA GLU A 122 -17.89 15.29 -4.24
C GLU A 122 -17.53 16.75 -4.59
N THR A 123 -18.14 17.28 -5.64
CA THR A 123 -17.94 18.65 -6.14
C THR A 123 -19.29 19.32 -6.44
N PRO A 124 -19.36 20.65 -6.49
CA PRO A 124 -20.56 21.37 -6.95
C PRO A 124 -20.78 21.28 -8.48
N LEU A 125 -20.01 20.46 -9.21
CA LEU A 125 -20.11 20.35 -10.66
C LEU A 125 -21.37 19.56 -11.06
N PRO A 126 -22.00 19.91 -12.19
CA PRO A 126 -23.21 19.23 -12.63
C PRO A 126 -22.90 17.83 -13.13
N ASP A 127 -23.75 16.85 -12.81
CA ASP A 127 -23.54 15.44 -13.14
C ASP A 127 -23.24 15.17 -14.62
N TRP A 128 -23.86 15.93 -15.51
CA TRP A 128 -23.76 15.72 -16.95
C TRP A 128 -22.32 15.78 -17.47
N ILE A 129 -21.45 16.61 -16.88
CA ILE A 129 -20.05 16.71 -17.32
C ILE A 129 -19.29 15.44 -16.97
N HIS A 130 -19.52 14.88 -15.77
CA HIS A 130 -18.89 13.62 -15.35
C HIS A 130 -19.39 12.45 -16.19
N VAL A 131 -20.70 12.35 -16.42
CA VAL A 131 -21.27 11.30 -17.29
C VAL A 131 -20.73 11.38 -18.71
N LEU A 132 -20.67 12.58 -19.28
CA LEU A 132 -20.15 12.80 -20.64
C LEU A 132 -18.67 12.40 -20.75
N LEU A 133 -17.84 12.78 -19.77
CA LEU A 133 -16.42 12.44 -19.76
C LEU A 133 -16.19 10.94 -19.58
N MET A 134 -16.93 10.31 -18.67
CA MET A 134 -16.85 8.86 -18.46
C MET A 134 -17.32 8.07 -19.69
N ASP A 135 -18.39 8.51 -20.37
CA ASP A 135 -18.92 7.82 -21.55
C ASP A 135 -18.05 8.04 -22.81
N GLY A 136 -17.54 9.26 -23.00
CA GLY A 136 -16.87 9.67 -24.24
C GLY A 136 -15.34 9.62 -24.22
N ALA A 137 -14.69 9.69 -23.06
CA ALA A 137 -13.23 9.81 -23.01
C ALA A 137 -12.55 8.82 -22.07
N LEU A 138 -13.14 8.54 -20.90
CA LEU A 138 -12.40 7.94 -19.78
C LEU A 138 -12.64 6.43 -19.60
N ARG A 139 -13.30 5.77 -20.56
CA ARG A 139 -13.69 4.34 -20.55
C ARG A 139 -12.58 3.36 -21.01
N GLU A 140 -11.30 3.70 -20.84
CA GLU A 140 -10.17 2.88 -21.31
C GLU A 140 -9.86 1.65 -20.42
N ASN A 141 -10.46 1.52 -19.24
CA ASN A 141 -10.25 0.35 -18.37
C ASN A 141 -10.97 -0.94 -18.85
N ASP A 142 -11.80 -0.87 -19.90
CA ASP A 142 -12.60 -1.99 -20.45
C ASP A 142 -11.78 -2.99 -21.31
N ARG A 143 -10.44 -2.96 -21.29
CA ARG A 143 -9.63 -4.01 -21.96
C ARG A 143 -9.91 -5.42 -21.41
N TRP A 144 -10.28 -5.54 -20.15
CA TRP A 144 -10.59 -6.84 -19.52
C TRP A 144 -12.00 -7.34 -19.81
N SER A 145 -13.01 -6.46 -19.88
CA SER A 145 -14.43 -6.84 -19.99
C SER A 145 -14.85 -7.19 -21.43
N LEU A 146 -14.32 -6.49 -22.43
CA LEU A 146 -14.65 -6.72 -23.84
C LEU A 146 -13.97 -7.97 -24.43
N SER A 147 -12.88 -8.44 -23.81
CA SER A 147 -12.25 -9.71 -24.20
C SER A 147 -13.09 -10.93 -23.84
N LEU A 148 -13.92 -10.84 -22.79
CA LEU A 148 -14.81 -11.93 -22.35
C LEU A 148 -16.02 -12.14 -23.29
N LEU A 149 -16.37 -11.14 -24.12
CA LEU A 149 -17.54 -11.18 -25.00
C LEU A 149 -17.19 -11.51 -26.47
N GLY A 150 -15.91 -11.69 -26.81
CA GLY A 150 -15.50 -12.16 -28.13
C GLY A 150 -15.82 -11.21 -29.30
N THR A 151 -16.03 -9.91 -29.05
CA THR A 151 -16.49 -8.94 -30.08
C THR A 151 -15.52 -7.79 -30.35
N VAL A 152 -14.20 -7.98 -30.35
CA VAL A 152 -13.28 -6.91 -30.79
C VAL A 152 -12.29 -7.40 -31.84
N GLU A 153 -12.52 -6.94 -33.07
CA GLU A 153 -11.52 -6.87 -34.13
C GLU A 153 -10.54 -5.70 -33.81
N SER A 154 -9.25 -6.05 -33.66
CA SER A 154 -8.02 -5.25 -33.92
C SER A 154 -7.73 -3.89 -33.25
N PRO A 155 -6.42 -3.50 -33.14
CA PRO A 155 -5.85 -2.58 -32.15
C PRO A 155 -5.49 -1.17 -32.66
N ASP A 156 -6.22 -0.60 -33.62
CA ASP A 156 -5.82 0.66 -34.27
C ASP A 156 -6.46 1.95 -33.70
N GLN A 157 -7.13 1.92 -32.54
CA GLN A 157 -7.69 3.13 -31.92
C GLN A 157 -6.77 3.71 -30.85
N LYS A 158 -5.71 4.40 -31.28
CA LYS A 158 -4.88 5.26 -30.42
C LYS A 158 -5.51 6.66 -30.33
N GLY A 159 -6.45 6.86 -29.42
CA GLY A 159 -7.00 8.17 -29.09
C GLY A 159 -8.26 8.07 -28.24
N LEU A 160 -8.43 9.01 -27.30
CA LEU A 160 -9.71 9.21 -26.60
C LEU A 160 -10.83 9.33 -27.64
N ALA A 161 -11.96 8.65 -27.44
CA ALA A 161 -13.06 8.72 -28.41
C ALA A 161 -13.56 10.16 -28.56
N LEU A 162 -13.61 10.95 -27.48
CA LEU A 162 -13.79 12.40 -27.49
C LEU A 162 -12.40 13.09 -27.42
N PRO A 163 -12.04 14.01 -28.34
CA PRO A 163 -10.76 14.71 -28.33
C PRO A 163 -10.69 15.75 -27.21
N LEU A 164 -10.41 15.30 -25.99
CA LEU A 164 -10.34 16.19 -24.83
C LEU A 164 -9.14 17.14 -24.91
N SER A 165 -9.39 18.39 -24.54
CA SER A 165 -8.41 19.42 -24.26
C SER A 165 -8.91 20.27 -23.08
N VAL A 166 -8.02 20.95 -22.37
CA VAL A 166 -8.40 21.87 -21.31
C VAL A 166 -9.28 22.99 -21.87
N ASP A 167 -8.98 23.49 -23.07
CA ASP A 167 -9.81 24.47 -23.76
C ASP A 167 -11.25 23.96 -24.04
N LEU A 168 -11.42 22.72 -24.49
CA LEU A 168 -12.75 22.14 -24.70
C LEU A 168 -13.53 22.02 -23.39
N LEU A 169 -12.87 21.57 -22.30
CA LEU A 169 -13.49 21.49 -20.99
C LEU A 169 -13.92 22.87 -20.48
N GLN A 170 -13.08 23.89 -20.67
CA GLN A 170 -13.40 25.26 -20.31
C GLN A 170 -14.64 25.77 -21.08
N ARG A 171 -14.69 25.52 -22.40
CA ARG A 171 -15.84 25.92 -23.23
C ARG A 171 -17.13 25.17 -22.87
N LEU A 172 -17.04 23.89 -22.49
CA LEU A 172 -18.19 23.12 -22.01
C LEU A 172 -18.74 23.63 -20.68
N LEU A 173 -17.85 23.97 -19.72
CA LEU A 173 -18.24 24.54 -18.43
C LEU A 173 -18.85 25.95 -18.58
N ALA A 174 -18.37 26.73 -19.55
CA ALA A 174 -18.91 28.06 -19.83
C ALA A 174 -20.39 28.05 -20.26
N LEU A 175 -20.91 26.93 -20.79
CA LEU A 175 -22.34 26.79 -21.13
C LEU A 175 -23.27 26.87 -19.91
N ASP A 176 -22.75 26.53 -18.73
CA ASP A 176 -23.45 26.64 -17.44
C ASP A 176 -22.90 27.81 -16.60
N GLU A 177 -22.23 28.78 -17.24
CA GLU A 177 -21.61 29.95 -16.59
C GLU A 177 -20.55 29.57 -15.52
N LEU A 178 -19.95 28.38 -15.64
CA LEU A 178 -18.94 27.89 -14.72
C LEU A 178 -17.53 28.35 -15.15
N GLY A 179 -16.81 29.01 -14.24
CA GLY A 179 -15.48 29.59 -14.50
C GLY A 179 -14.28 28.70 -14.14
N GLN A 180 -13.11 29.33 -13.98
CA GLN A 180 -11.81 28.66 -13.76
C GLN A 180 -11.76 27.78 -12.50
N ALA A 181 -12.50 28.13 -11.44
CA ALA A 181 -12.59 27.32 -10.23
C ALA A 181 -13.26 25.95 -10.51
N ALA A 182 -14.31 25.93 -11.34
CA ALA A 182 -14.98 24.70 -11.74
C ALA A 182 -14.08 23.82 -12.62
N LEU A 183 -13.33 24.42 -13.54
CA LEU A 183 -12.34 23.71 -14.35
C LEU A 183 -11.26 23.08 -13.48
N SER A 184 -10.76 23.81 -12.48
CA SER A 184 -9.76 23.32 -11.54
C SER A 184 -10.27 22.12 -10.73
N LEU A 185 -11.51 22.18 -10.25
CA LEU A 185 -12.15 21.05 -9.56
C LEU A 185 -12.32 19.85 -10.48
N LEU A 186 -12.74 20.06 -11.73
CA LEU A 186 -12.91 18.98 -12.70
C LEU A 186 -11.59 18.26 -12.99
N LEU A 187 -10.52 19.03 -13.20
CA LEU A 187 -9.19 18.50 -13.50
C LEU A 187 -8.60 17.72 -12.33
N PHE A 188 -8.71 18.21 -11.09
CA PHE A 188 -7.93 17.69 -9.97
C PHE A 188 -8.74 17.03 -8.85
N GLU A 189 -9.95 17.48 -8.52
CA GLU A 189 -10.67 17.00 -7.33
C GLU A 189 -11.19 15.57 -7.48
N ARG A 190 -11.01 14.73 -6.45
CA ARG A 190 -11.43 13.32 -6.41
C ARG A 190 -12.03 12.90 -5.07
N LYS A 191 -12.35 13.86 -4.18
CA LYS A 191 -12.99 13.59 -2.88
C LYS A 191 -14.23 12.71 -3.06
N GLY A 192 -14.42 11.74 -2.16
CA GLY A 192 -15.55 10.81 -2.21
C GLY A 192 -15.33 9.58 -3.09
N LEU A 193 -14.24 9.52 -3.87
CA LEU A 193 -13.85 8.35 -4.66
C LEU A 193 -12.79 7.52 -3.93
N SER A 194 -12.84 6.20 -4.07
CA SER A 194 -11.73 5.31 -3.72
C SER A 194 -10.52 5.55 -4.64
N GLU A 195 -9.35 5.06 -4.23
CA GLU A 195 -8.11 5.19 -5.00
C GLU A 195 -8.27 4.63 -6.43
N TRP A 196 -8.98 3.52 -6.58
CA TRP A 196 -9.18 2.89 -7.88
C TRP A 196 -10.21 3.61 -8.75
N GLU A 197 -11.27 4.13 -8.17
CA GLU A 197 -12.28 4.94 -8.88
C GLU A 197 -11.68 6.26 -9.37
N ALA A 198 -10.83 6.90 -8.55
CA ALA A 198 -10.13 8.14 -8.90
C ALA A 198 -9.24 7.99 -10.15
N LYS A 199 -8.62 6.81 -10.36
CA LYS A 199 -7.77 6.52 -11.54
C LYS A 199 -8.53 6.60 -12.86
N THR A 200 -9.85 6.44 -12.84
CA THR A 200 -10.68 6.59 -14.05
C THR A 200 -10.55 7.99 -14.66
N TYR A 201 -10.24 9.00 -13.85
CA TYR A 201 -10.04 10.37 -14.29
C TYR A 201 -8.59 10.74 -14.62
N ASP A 202 -7.64 9.81 -14.52
CA ASP A 202 -6.22 10.06 -14.80
C ASP A 202 -5.94 10.64 -16.19
N PRO A 203 -6.65 10.26 -17.27
CA PRO A 203 -6.42 10.87 -18.58
C PRO A 203 -6.56 12.40 -18.60
N LEU A 204 -7.38 13.00 -17.70
CA LEU A 204 -7.48 14.46 -17.58
C LEU A 204 -6.17 15.11 -17.13
N LEU A 205 -5.35 14.39 -16.37
CA LEU A 205 -4.04 14.87 -15.96
C LEU A 205 -3.07 14.87 -17.14
N HIS A 206 -3.31 14.09 -18.19
CA HIS A 206 -2.41 13.89 -19.34
C HIS A 206 -2.83 14.67 -20.60
N LEU A 207 -3.78 15.60 -20.48
CA LEU A 207 -4.18 16.47 -21.60
C LEU A 207 -3.00 17.28 -22.13
N ALA A 208 -2.86 17.33 -23.46
CA ALA A 208 -1.68 17.89 -24.13
C ALA A 208 -1.50 19.40 -23.87
N ASP A 209 -2.60 20.14 -23.72
CA ASP A 209 -2.63 21.58 -23.48
C ASP A 209 -2.65 21.94 -21.98
N LEU A 210 -2.68 20.95 -21.07
CA LEU A 210 -2.68 21.21 -19.62
C LEU A 210 -1.42 21.95 -19.13
N PRO A 211 -0.18 21.61 -19.55
CA PRO A 211 1.00 22.37 -19.16
C PRO A 211 0.92 23.84 -19.60
N GLY A 212 0.51 24.10 -20.84
CA GLY A 212 0.34 25.47 -21.34
C GLY A 212 -0.75 26.25 -20.61
N TRP A 213 -1.83 25.57 -20.18
CA TRP A 213 -2.84 26.19 -19.32
C TRP A 213 -2.30 26.53 -17.93
N LEU A 214 -1.47 25.67 -17.31
CA LEU A 214 -0.82 25.98 -16.04
C LEU A 214 0.08 27.22 -16.15
N ASP A 215 0.87 27.31 -17.22
CA ASP A 215 1.73 28.47 -17.50
C ASP A 215 0.91 29.77 -17.65
N ALA A 216 -0.23 29.71 -18.34
CA ALA A 216 -1.11 30.87 -18.54
C ALA A 216 -1.85 31.30 -17.26
N ASN A 217 -1.97 30.44 -16.25
CA ASN A 217 -2.80 30.67 -15.05
C ASN A 217 -2.00 30.78 -13.74
N GLN A 218 -0.70 31.12 -13.81
CA GLN A 218 0.19 31.21 -12.63
C GLN A 218 -0.38 31.98 -11.44
N ALA A 219 -1.04 33.13 -11.68
CA ALA A 219 -1.64 33.94 -10.61
C ALA A 219 -2.77 33.21 -9.83
N GLY A 220 -3.51 32.30 -10.48
CA GLY A 220 -4.56 31.51 -9.85
C GLY A 220 -4.02 30.28 -9.09
N LEU A 221 -2.90 29.73 -9.55
CA LEU A 221 -2.30 28.51 -9.00
C LEU A 221 -1.83 28.65 -7.54
N ASP A 222 -1.51 29.87 -7.10
CA ASP A 222 -1.11 30.13 -5.71
C ASP A 222 -2.20 29.78 -4.70
N THR A 223 -3.47 29.98 -5.08
CA THR A 223 -4.64 29.73 -4.21
C THR A 223 -5.27 28.37 -4.44
N LEU A 224 -4.93 27.70 -5.55
CA LEU A 224 -5.53 26.43 -5.96
C LEU A 224 -5.42 25.32 -4.89
N PRO A 225 -4.28 25.09 -4.21
CA PRO A 225 -4.19 24.07 -3.16
C PRO A 225 -5.22 24.24 -2.05
N ALA A 226 -5.59 25.48 -1.70
CA ALA A 226 -6.58 25.75 -0.64
C ALA A 226 -8.02 25.40 -1.07
N GLN A 227 -8.28 25.32 -2.37
CA GLN A 227 -9.59 24.96 -2.93
C GLN A 227 -9.77 23.45 -3.10
N LEU A 228 -8.68 22.68 -3.03
CA LEU A 228 -8.67 21.24 -3.25
C LEU A 228 -8.64 20.47 -1.93
N SER A 229 -9.32 19.34 -1.90
CA SER A 229 -9.13 18.32 -0.86
C SER A 229 -7.70 17.76 -0.88
N ALA A 230 -7.34 16.98 0.15
CA ALA A 230 -6.05 16.28 0.17
C ALA A 230 -5.85 15.38 -1.07
N VAL A 231 -6.92 14.74 -1.56
CA VAL A 231 -6.86 13.90 -2.77
C VAL A 231 -6.74 14.75 -4.02
N GLY A 232 -7.40 15.92 -4.07
CA GLY A 232 -7.25 16.87 -5.17
C GLY A 232 -5.83 17.42 -5.29
N ARG A 233 -5.22 17.84 -4.17
CA ARG A 233 -3.82 18.28 -4.14
C ARG A 233 -2.85 17.18 -4.55
N LEU A 234 -3.15 15.92 -4.23
CA LEU A 234 -2.39 14.78 -4.72
C LEU A 234 -2.44 14.67 -6.26
N GLN A 235 -3.60 14.86 -6.89
CA GLN A 235 -3.69 14.86 -8.36
C GLN A 235 -2.93 16.04 -8.99
N LEU A 236 -2.98 17.22 -8.38
CA LEU A 236 -2.17 18.36 -8.80
C LEU A 236 -0.68 18.03 -8.71
N ALA A 237 -0.22 17.43 -7.61
CA ALA A 237 1.17 16.99 -7.45
C ALA A 237 1.58 16.02 -8.57
N ARG A 238 0.75 15.05 -8.97
CA ARG A 238 1.03 14.12 -10.08
C ARG A 238 1.27 14.81 -11.43
N VAL A 239 0.74 16.01 -11.63
CA VAL A 239 1.02 16.82 -12.82
C VAL A 239 2.32 17.62 -12.65
N LEU A 240 2.51 18.24 -11.48
CA LEU A 240 3.68 19.07 -11.19
C LEU A 240 5.00 18.30 -11.14
N VAL A 241 4.98 17.00 -10.86
CA VAL A 241 6.19 16.18 -10.84
C VAL A 241 6.77 15.87 -12.23
N ARG A 242 6.13 16.31 -13.32
CA ARG A 242 6.68 16.15 -14.68
C ARG A 242 7.87 17.08 -14.90
N PRO A 243 8.95 16.68 -15.57
CA PRO A 243 10.19 17.45 -15.61
C PRO A 243 10.03 18.90 -16.09
N GLU A 244 9.29 19.12 -17.18
CA GLU A 244 9.01 20.45 -17.72
C GLU A 244 8.11 21.29 -16.80
N VAL A 245 7.06 20.70 -16.22
CA VAL A 245 6.12 21.38 -15.32
C VAL A 245 6.76 21.71 -13.97
N ALA A 246 7.55 20.78 -13.42
CA ALA A 246 8.29 20.95 -12.17
C ALA A 246 9.19 22.18 -12.24
N ARG A 247 9.96 22.31 -13.33
CA ARG A 247 10.87 23.44 -13.56
C ARG A 247 10.13 24.77 -13.71
N ALA A 248 8.99 24.78 -14.40
CA ALA A 248 8.17 25.98 -14.59
C ALA A 248 7.45 26.42 -13.30
N HIS A 249 7.11 25.48 -12.41
CA HIS A 249 6.29 25.72 -11.21
C HIS A 249 6.96 25.26 -9.91
N ALA A 250 8.27 25.49 -9.78
CA ALA A 250 9.09 25.01 -8.67
C ALA A 250 8.54 25.41 -7.29
N GLY A 251 8.14 26.67 -7.10
CA GLY A 251 7.57 27.14 -5.83
C GLY A 251 6.25 26.48 -5.43
N LEU A 252 5.40 26.13 -6.40
CA LEU A 252 4.16 25.38 -6.12
C LEU A 252 4.46 23.92 -5.78
N LEU A 253 5.40 23.30 -6.48
CA LEU A 253 5.86 21.94 -6.20
C LEU A 253 6.44 21.83 -4.78
N VAL A 254 7.31 22.77 -4.38
CA VAL A 254 7.88 22.84 -3.02
C VAL A 254 6.79 23.05 -1.96
N ARG A 255 5.80 23.91 -2.24
CA ARG A 255 4.66 24.12 -1.35
C ARG A 255 3.88 22.84 -1.10
N LEU A 256 3.65 22.02 -2.14
CA LEU A 256 3.00 20.72 -1.99
C LEU A 256 3.90 19.67 -1.32
N ALA A 257 5.23 19.76 -1.48
CA ALA A 257 6.19 18.87 -0.81
C ALA A 257 6.21 19.03 0.72
N VAL A 258 5.72 20.17 1.23
CA VAL A 258 5.54 20.43 2.67
C VAL A 258 4.07 20.47 3.13
N ASP A 259 3.12 20.07 2.27
CA ASP A 259 1.67 20.09 2.54
C ASP A 259 1.28 19.36 3.84
N SER A 260 0.11 19.68 4.41
CA SER A 260 -0.44 18.94 5.57
C SER A 260 -0.70 17.44 5.30
N SER A 261 -1.05 17.08 4.07
CA SER A 261 -1.33 15.70 3.62
C SER A 261 -0.06 14.91 3.33
N LYS A 262 0.11 13.76 4.00
CA LYS A 262 1.28 12.89 3.80
C LYS A 262 1.41 12.40 2.36
N SER A 263 0.32 11.94 1.73
CA SER A 263 0.35 11.42 0.36
C SER A 263 0.73 12.50 -0.66
N THR A 264 0.23 13.72 -0.46
CA THR A 264 0.56 14.88 -1.31
C THR A 264 2.03 15.25 -1.17
N ARG A 265 2.57 15.29 0.06
CA ARG A 265 3.99 15.55 0.30
C ARG A 265 4.88 14.53 -0.39
N GLU A 266 4.59 13.24 -0.19
CA GLU A 266 5.39 12.16 -0.76
C GLU A 266 5.40 12.19 -2.29
N MET A 267 4.24 12.44 -2.92
CA MET A 267 4.15 12.63 -4.36
C MET A 267 4.93 13.87 -4.83
N ALA A 268 4.69 15.04 -4.25
CA ALA A 268 5.36 16.27 -4.66
C ALA A 268 6.89 16.21 -4.46
N ALA A 269 7.36 15.56 -3.39
CA ALA A 269 8.79 15.35 -3.17
C ALA A 269 9.44 14.58 -4.33
N THR A 270 8.71 13.71 -5.05
CA THR A 270 9.26 13.02 -6.24
C THR A 270 9.58 13.95 -7.39
N GLY A 271 9.01 15.14 -7.46
CA GLY A 271 9.34 16.10 -8.52
C GLY A 271 10.59 16.93 -8.23
N LEU A 272 11.02 17.03 -6.97
CA LEU A 272 12.09 17.97 -6.57
C LEU A 272 13.44 17.69 -7.24
N HIS A 273 13.71 16.45 -7.62
CA HIS A 273 14.94 16.06 -8.33
C HIS A 273 15.01 16.57 -9.78
N HIS A 274 13.90 17.05 -10.34
CA HIS A 274 13.90 17.73 -11.65
C HIS A 274 14.38 19.18 -11.58
N LEU A 275 14.49 19.73 -10.37
CA LEU A 275 15.03 21.06 -10.13
C LEU A 275 16.56 20.96 -9.97
N SER A 276 17.27 22.03 -10.35
CA SER A 276 18.67 22.15 -9.92
C SER A 276 18.72 22.29 -8.40
N ILE A 277 19.82 21.86 -7.80
CA ILE A 277 20.04 21.94 -6.34
C ILE A 277 19.82 23.39 -5.86
N ASP A 278 20.31 24.38 -6.61
CA ASP A 278 20.18 25.81 -6.27
C ASP A 278 18.73 26.30 -6.32
N VAL A 279 17.95 25.91 -7.34
CA VAL A 279 16.53 26.29 -7.45
C VAL A 279 15.72 25.62 -6.34
N CYS A 280 15.91 24.32 -6.12
CA CYS A 280 15.23 23.59 -5.06
C CYS A 280 15.51 24.22 -3.68
N ALA A 281 16.78 24.53 -3.41
CA ALA A 281 17.19 25.15 -2.16
C ALA A 281 16.59 26.56 -1.99
N SER A 282 16.66 27.40 -3.03
CA SER A 282 16.09 28.75 -2.99
C SER A 282 14.59 28.72 -2.69
N GLU A 283 13.83 27.84 -3.34
CA GLU A 283 12.40 27.68 -3.12
C GLU A 283 12.07 27.12 -1.73
N LEU A 284 12.88 26.17 -1.21
CA LEU A 284 12.72 25.65 0.16
C LEU A 284 12.99 26.73 1.21
N GLN A 285 14.01 27.56 1.01
CA GLN A 285 14.30 28.71 1.88
C GLN A 285 13.17 29.74 1.82
N ALA A 286 12.68 30.07 0.62
CA ALA A 286 11.54 30.98 0.44
C ALA A 286 10.27 30.43 1.12
N GLN A 287 9.99 29.13 0.99
CA GLN A 287 8.84 28.50 1.64
C GLN A 287 8.98 28.50 3.17
N PHE A 288 10.18 28.29 3.71
CA PHE A 288 10.43 28.40 5.15
C PHE A 288 10.15 29.82 5.67
N GLN A 289 10.55 30.85 4.93
CA GLN A 289 10.33 32.25 5.31
C GLN A 289 8.87 32.68 5.17
N ARG A 290 8.19 32.23 4.11
CA ARG A 290 6.80 32.62 3.80
C ARG A 290 5.77 31.95 4.71
N SER A 291 6.02 30.71 5.14
CA SER A 291 5.02 29.95 5.90
C SER A 291 4.92 30.38 7.35
N SER A 292 3.71 30.68 7.81
CA SER A 292 3.43 30.89 9.24
C SER A 292 3.28 29.56 10.01
N GLN A 293 3.17 28.42 9.31
CA GLN A 293 2.94 27.12 9.93
C GLN A 293 4.26 26.47 10.35
N ALA A 294 4.41 26.18 11.63
CA ALA A 294 5.62 25.55 12.18
C ALA A 294 5.95 24.20 11.52
N THR A 295 4.94 23.41 11.15
CA THR A 295 5.11 22.10 10.49
C THR A 295 5.67 22.21 9.08
N GLU A 296 5.18 23.16 8.28
CA GLU A 296 5.69 23.39 6.92
C GLU A 296 7.14 23.88 6.96
N ARG A 297 7.46 24.80 7.89
CA ARG A 297 8.83 25.28 8.12
C ARG A 297 9.77 24.15 8.54
N ALA A 298 9.35 23.31 9.49
CA ALA A 298 10.11 22.14 9.92
C ALA A 298 10.41 21.19 8.74
N LEU A 299 9.41 20.90 7.90
CA LEU A 299 9.57 20.04 6.72
C LEU A 299 10.48 20.67 5.65
N ALA A 300 10.37 21.99 5.43
CA ALA A 300 11.22 22.70 4.48
C ALA A 300 12.70 22.63 4.89
N ALA A 301 13.01 22.84 6.18
CA ALA A 301 14.37 22.70 6.70
C ALA A 301 14.92 21.26 6.54
N GLU A 302 14.09 20.25 6.81
CA GLU A 302 14.48 18.85 6.60
C GLU A 302 14.74 18.52 5.14
N LEU A 303 13.91 19.02 4.21
CA LEU A 303 14.09 18.82 2.77
C LEU A 303 15.32 19.57 2.27
N LEU A 304 15.60 20.77 2.78
CA LEU A 304 16.78 21.56 2.42
C LEU A 304 18.06 20.82 2.79
N ALA A 305 18.14 20.27 4.01
CA ALA A 305 19.27 19.46 4.44
C ALA A 305 19.46 18.21 3.58
N ARG A 306 18.37 17.59 3.09
CA ARG A 306 18.45 16.44 2.16
C ARG A 306 18.93 16.86 0.77
N ALA A 307 18.51 18.03 0.29
CA ALA A 307 18.84 18.50 -1.05
C ALA A 307 20.29 19.01 -1.17
N GLN A 308 20.79 19.71 -0.16
CA GLN A 308 22.11 20.38 -0.20
C GLN A 308 23.17 19.74 0.70
N GLY A 309 22.80 18.84 1.62
CA GLY A 309 23.74 18.24 2.56
C GLY A 309 24.51 19.30 3.36
N GLU A 310 25.84 19.24 3.32
CA GLU A 310 26.75 20.17 4.00
C GLU A 310 26.51 21.64 3.59
N ALA A 311 26.17 21.89 2.31
CA ALA A 311 25.98 23.26 1.82
C ALA A 311 24.79 23.98 2.49
N ALA A 312 23.86 23.25 3.11
CA ALA A 312 22.76 23.84 3.86
C ALA A 312 23.15 24.30 5.28
N LEU A 313 24.28 23.82 5.84
CA LEU A 313 24.63 24.02 7.25
C LEU A 313 24.71 25.49 7.69
N PRO A 314 25.33 26.43 6.92
CA PRO A 314 25.41 27.83 7.32
C PRO A 314 24.02 28.46 7.48
N TRP A 315 23.13 28.19 6.52
CA TRP A 315 21.77 28.74 6.54
C TRP A 315 20.92 28.13 7.66
N LEU A 316 20.99 26.80 7.85
CA LEU A 316 20.28 26.11 8.93
C LEU A 316 20.73 26.61 10.31
N THR A 317 22.03 26.83 10.51
CA THR A 317 22.58 27.39 11.75
C THR A 317 22.05 28.78 12.01
N GLN A 318 22.02 29.64 10.99
CA GLN A 318 21.47 30.99 11.10
C GLN A 318 19.98 30.98 11.46
N MET A 319 19.18 30.13 10.81
CA MET A 319 17.74 30.04 11.11
C MET A 319 17.49 29.51 12.53
N ARG A 320 18.30 28.55 12.99
CA ARG A 320 18.20 27.99 14.33
C ARG A 320 18.40 29.05 15.43
N LEU A 321 19.33 30.00 15.23
CA LEU A 321 19.59 31.07 16.21
C LEU A 321 18.39 32.02 16.39
N ASN A 322 17.59 32.21 15.35
CA ASN A 322 16.48 33.17 15.32
C ASN A 322 15.11 32.52 15.54
N GLU A 323 15.04 31.19 15.65
CA GLU A 323 13.78 30.44 15.77
C GLU A 323 13.34 30.29 17.23
N THR A 324 12.02 30.35 17.46
CA THR A 324 11.41 30.19 18.80
C THR A 324 10.45 29.01 18.88
N SER A 325 9.92 28.56 17.74
CA SER A 325 9.04 27.39 17.68
C SER A 325 9.82 26.12 18.00
N LYS A 326 9.43 25.44 19.09
CA LYS A 326 10.03 24.17 19.51
C LYS A 326 10.05 23.11 18.40
N VAL A 327 8.96 23.03 17.61
CA VAL A 327 8.85 22.05 16.50
C VAL A 327 9.88 22.33 15.41
N VAL A 328 10.12 23.60 15.10
CA VAL A 328 11.07 24.01 14.07
C VAL A 328 12.50 23.88 14.58
N LEU A 329 12.77 24.25 15.83
CA LEU A 329 14.07 24.03 16.48
C LEU A 329 14.46 22.54 16.45
N GLU A 330 13.56 21.65 16.84
CA GLU A 330 13.79 20.19 16.78
C GLU A 330 14.06 19.68 15.35
N ALA A 331 13.49 20.32 14.33
CA ALA A 331 13.75 19.98 12.93
C ALA A 331 15.08 20.52 12.43
N LEU A 332 15.44 21.75 12.79
CA LEU A 332 16.73 22.37 12.48
C LEU A 332 17.88 21.62 13.16
N ASP A 333 17.74 21.22 14.42
CA ASP A 333 18.71 20.38 15.13
C ASP A 333 18.94 19.05 14.40
N ARG A 334 17.88 18.37 13.98
CA ARG A 334 17.97 17.13 13.19
C ARG A 334 18.61 17.35 11.82
N ALA A 335 18.28 18.46 11.17
CA ALA A 335 18.82 18.83 9.87
C ALA A 335 20.33 19.12 9.95
N LEU A 336 20.77 19.87 10.96
CA LEU A 336 22.19 20.16 11.23
C LEU A 336 22.98 18.89 11.55
N SER A 337 22.49 18.09 12.48
CA SER A 337 23.14 16.83 12.86
C SER A 337 23.32 15.89 11.65
N ARG A 338 22.38 15.89 10.69
CA ARG A 338 22.50 15.13 9.45
C ARG A 338 23.60 15.68 8.53
N GLY A 339 23.69 17.01 8.38
CA GLY A 339 24.73 17.63 7.56
C GLY A 339 26.13 17.48 8.17
N GLU A 340 26.25 17.55 9.50
CA GLU A 340 27.50 17.31 10.24
C GLU A 340 27.93 15.85 10.16
N ALA A 341 27.00 14.88 10.30
CA ALA A 341 27.31 13.46 10.17
C ALA A 341 27.82 13.07 8.77
N ALA A 342 27.48 13.84 7.74
CA ALA A 342 28.04 13.66 6.40
C ALA A 342 29.53 14.09 6.32
N GLN A 343 29.98 15.02 7.19
CA GLN A 343 31.39 15.46 7.26
C GLN A 343 32.28 14.40 7.93
N ASP A 344 31.76 13.65 8.91
CA ASP A 344 32.49 12.59 9.64
C ASP A 344 32.70 11.29 8.82
N SER A 345 32.26 11.26 7.55
CA SER A 345 32.19 10.07 6.68
C SER A 345 33.54 9.42 6.32
N GLN A 346 34.67 9.86 6.86
CA GLN A 346 35.99 9.30 6.53
C GLN A 346 36.39 8.07 7.35
N ALA A 347 35.67 7.71 8.42
CA ALA A 347 36.13 6.67 9.37
C ALA A 347 35.59 5.25 9.14
N LEU A 348 34.51 5.05 8.37
CA LEU A 348 33.89 3.73 8.14
C LEU A 348 34.00 3.33 6.67
N SER A 349 34.90 2.41 6.34
CA SER A 349 35.03 1.82 5.00
C SER A 349 34.41 0.42 4.96
N LEU A 350 33.68 0.09 3.89
CA LEU A 350 33.22 -1.28 3.68
C LEU A 350 34.43 -2.20 3.44
N PRO A 351 34.40 -3.46 3.88
CA PRO A 351 35.42 -4.43 3.52
C PRO A 351 35.42 -4.63 1.99
N GLU A 352 36.56 -5.04 1.44
CA GLU A 352 36.67 -5.35 0.02
C GLU A 352 35.74 -6.53 -0.34
N ALA A 353 34.87 -6.31 -1.33
CA ALA A 353 33.99 -7.36 -1.83
C ALA A 353 34.78 -8.37 -2.66
N ALA A 354 34.46 -9.66 -2.53
CA ALA A 354 34.96 -10.66 -3.49
C ALA A 354 34.55 -10.29 -4.92
N PRO A 355 35.37 -10.59 -5.95
CA PRO A 355 35.01 -10.32 -7.33
C PRO A 355 33.76 -11.13 -7.73
N PRO A 356 32.85 -10.55 -8.53
CA PRO A 356 31.65 -11.27 -8.95
C PRO A 356 32.01 -12.47 -9.84
N PRO A 357 31.25 -13.58 -9.78
CA PRO A 357 31.41 -14.70 -10.70
C PRO A 357 31.31 -14.25 -12.17
N VAL A 358 32.09 -14.92 -13.03
CA VAL A 358 32.07 -14.66 -14.49
C VAL A 358 30.71 -15.04 -15.07
N LEU A 359 30.12 -14.12 -15.83
CA LEU A 359 28.88 -14.37 -16.55
C LEU A 359 29.14 -15.21 -17.80
N GLU A 360 28.82 -16.50 -17.73
CA GLU A 360 28.89 -17.43 -18.86
C GLU A 360 27.73 -17.24 -19.85
N ASP A 361 28.04 -17.28 -21.16
CA ASP A 361 27.07 -17.22 -22.27
C ASP A 361 27.48 -18.25 -23.33
N GLN A 362 27.39 -19.54 -22.99
CA GLN A 362 27.70 -20.62 -23.92
C GLN A 362 26.47 -20.90 -24.80
N PRO A 363 26.59 -20.90 -26.14
CA PRO A 363 25.45 -21.11 -27.01
C PRO A 363 24.87 -22.53 -26.85
N LEU A 364 23.55 -22.63 -26.81
CA LEU A 364 22.83 -23.89 -26.84
C LEU A 364 22.89 -24.49 -28.26
N GLY A 365 23.29 -25.76 -28.34
CA GLY A 365 23.50 -26.47 -29.60
C GLY A 365 22.41 -27.50 -29.96
N GLU A 366 22.79 -28.48 -30.77
CA GLU A 366 21.88 -29.50 -31.31
C GLU A 366 21.22 -30.35 -30.21
N GLU A 367 21.88 -30.59 -29.07
CA GLU A 367 21.29 -31.38 -27.98
C GLU A 367 20.01 -30.75 -27.42
N VAL A 368 20.02 -29.43 -27.20
CA VAL A 368 18.83 -28.70 -26.74
C VAL A 368 17.76 -28.73 -27.82
N ARG A 369 18.14 -28.57 -29.09
CA ARG A 369 17.20 -28.68 -30.22
C ARG A 369 16.51 -30.04 -30.27
N GLN A 370 17.22 -31.13 -30.00
CA GLN A 370 16.64 -32.47 -29.92
C GLN A 370 15.67 -32.61 -28.73
N ILE A 371 15.98 -32.00 -27.58
CA ILE A 371 15.04 -31.94 -26.45
C ILE A 371 13.76 -31.18 -26.84
N LEU A 372 13.90 -30.07 -27.56
CA LEU A 372 12.75 -29.29 -28.04
C LEU A 372 11.87 -30.10 -29.01
N LEU A 373 12.48 -30.88 -29.91
CA LEU A 373 11.77 -31.80 -30.81
C LEU A 373 11.06 -32.93 -30.04
N GLN A 374 11.73 -33.51 -29.04
CA GLN A 374 11.13 -34.50 -28.15
C GLN A 374 9.91 -33.92 -27.41
N ASN A 375 10.04 -32.69 -26.90
CA ASN A 375 8.94 -31.99 -26.23
C ASN A 375 7.74 -31.81 -27.16
N LEU A 376 7.98 -31.37 -28.41
CA LEU A 376 6.91 -31.21 -29.40
C LEU A 376 6.17 -32.52 -29.66
N ASN A 377 6.91 -33.62 -29.88
CA ASN A 377 6.33 -34.92 -30.20
C ASN A 377 5.46 -35.45 -29.05
N GLU A 378 5.91 -35.30 -27.80
CA GLU A 378 5.11 -35.69 -26.63
C GLU A 378 3.86 -34.82 -26.46
N MET A 379 3.99 -33.51 -26.65
CA MET A 379 2.85 -32.58 -26.57
C MET A 379 1.81 -32.87 -27.65
N LEU A 380 2.24 -33.18 -28.88
CA LEU A 380 1.36 -33.60 -29.97
C LEU A 380 0.64 -34.90 -29.64
N ALA A 381 1.35 -35.91 -29.12
CA ALA A 381 0.74 -37.19 -28.73
C ALA A 381 -0.34 -36.99 -27.64
N ASN A 382 -0.05 -36.20 -26.61
CA ASN A 382 -0.99 -35.89 -25.54
C ASN A 382 -2.21 -35.10 -26.04
N ALA A 383 -1.99 -34.09 -26.89
CA ALA A 383 -3.07 -33.30 -27.47
C ALA A 383 -3.96 -34.13 -28.40
N ASN A 384 -3.36 -35.09 -29.14
CA ASN A 384 -4.12 -36.01 -30.00
C ASN A 384 -5.03 -36.92 -29.16
N ALA A 385 -4.49 -37.56 -28.12
CA ALA A 385 -5.28 -38.40 -27.21
C ALA A 385 -6.39 -37.60 -26.50
N ALA A 386 -6.13 -36.34 -26.12
CA ALA A 386 -7.15 -35.47 -25.52
C ALA A 386 -8.25 -35.07 -26.52
N ALA A 387 -7.90 -34.78 -27.78
CA ALA A 387 -8.86 -34.45 -28.83
C ALA A 387 -9.73 -35.66 -29.22
N GLU A 388 -9.16 -36.87 -29.25
CA GLU A 388 -9.90 -38.13 -29.45
C GLU A 388 -10.91 -38.36 -28.32
N ARG A 389 -10.49 -38.19 -27.06
CA ARG A 389 -11.40 -38.27 -25.90
C ARG A 389 -12.51 -37.23 -25.97
N GLU A 390 -12.19 -35.99 -26.32
CA GLU A 390 -13.19 -34.92 -26.46
C GLU A 390 -14.20 -35.26 -27.56
N THR A 391 -13.74 -35.86 -28.67
CA THR A 391 -14.61 -36.33 -29.76
C THR A 391 -15.52 -37.46 -29.30
N ALA A 392 -14.99 -38.41 -28.53
CA ALA A 392 -15.77 -39.51 -27.94
C ALA A 392 -16.80 -39.02 -26.91
N ASP A 393 -16.42 -38.08 -26.04
CA ASP A 393 -17.32 -37.46 -25.06
C ASP A 393 -18.46 -36.67 -25.74
N LYS A 394 -18.13 -35.95 -26.83
CA LYS A 394 -19.12 -35.28 -27.68
C LYS A 394 -20.09 -36.27 -28.32
N ALA A 395 -19.58 -37.40 -28.84
CA ALA A 395 -20.40 -38.46 -29.40
C ALA A 395 -21.28 -39.16 -28.34
N ALA A 396 -20.82 -39.21 -27.10
CA ALA A 396 -21.55 -39.72 -25.94
C ALA A 396 -22.54 -38.70 -25.31
N GLY A 397 -22.73 -37.53 -25.94
CA GLY A 397 -23.68 -36.51 -25.49
C GLY A 397 -23.22 -35.68 -24.29
N LYS A 398 -21.95 -35.75 -23.88
CA LYS A 398 -21.39 -34.90 -22.83
C LYS A 398 -21.12 -33.49 -23.35
N GLN A 399 -21.25 -32.50 -22.48
CA GLN A 399 -20.89 -31.11 -22.79
C GLN A 399 -19.38 -30.97 -22.93
N VAL A 400 -18.92 -30.51 -24.10
CA VAL A 400 -17.51 -30.25 -24.41
C VAL A 400 -17.31 -28.82 -24.92
N TRP A 401 -16.14 -28.24 -24.66
CA TRP A 401 -15.86 -26.82 -24.87
C TRP A 401 -14.89 -26.53 -26.03
N GLY A 402 -14.43 -27.54 -26.79
CA GLY A 402 -13.58 -27.37 -27.97
C GLY A 402 -12.09 -27.18 -27.68
N HIS A 403 -11.66 -27.30 -26.42
CA HIS A 403 -10.32 -26.88 -25.99
C HIS A 403 -9.21 -27.81 -26.50
N ALA A 404 -9.38 -29.13 -26.43
CA ALA A 404 -8.33 -30.07 -26.82
C ALA A 404 -8.15 -30.11 -28.34
N ALA A 405 -9.26 -30.07 -29.09
CA ALA A 405 -9.21 -29.98 -30.55
C ALA A 405 -8.51 -28.69 -31.05
N ARG A 406 -8.76 -27.56 -30.38
CA ARG A 406 -8.06 -26.30 -30.67
C ARG A 406 -6.57 -26.39 -30.35
N GLN A 407 -6.22 -26.93 -29.19
CA GLN A 407 -4.82 -27.08 -28.76
C GLN A 407 -4.01 -27.96 -29.73
N LEU A 408 -4.57 -29.10 -30.17
CA LEU A 408 -3.94 -29.96 -31.17
C LEU A 408 -3.67 -29.20 -32.48
N LYS A 409 -4.67 -28.44 -32.96
CA LYS A 409 -4.55 -27.65 -34.20
C LYS A 409 -3.46 -26.58 -34.10
N GLU A 410 -3.32 -25.91 -32.94
CA GLU A 410 -2.26 -24.91 -32.76
C GLU A 410 -0.87 -25.55 -32.69
N LEU A 411 -0.71 -26.68 -31.99
CA LEU A 411 0.55 -27.41 -31.93
C LEU A 411 1.00 -27.93 -33.31
N GLN A 412 0.07 -28.41 -34.13
CA GLN A 412 0.35 -28.87 -35.51
C GLN A 412 0.84 -27.76 -36.45
N LYS A 413 0.65 -26.48 -36.11
CA LYS A 413 1.20 -25.36 -36.89
C LYS A 413 2.68 -25.11 -36.60
N LEU A 414 3.24 -25.72 -35.55
CA LEU A 414 4.67 -25.63 -35.28
C LEU A 414 5.47 -26.42 -36.32
N LYS A 415 6.62 -25.87 -36.69
CA LYS A 415 7.51 -26.35 -37.76
C LYS A 415 8.93 -26.33 -37.22
N PRO A 416 9.87 -27.15 -37.73
CA PRO A 416 11.27 -27.15 -37.29
C PRO A 416 11.90 -25.75 -37.18
N GLY A 417 11.66 -24.88 -38.17
CA GLY A 417 12.17 -23.49 -38.13
C GLY A 417 11.68 -22.65 -36.95
N HIS A 418 10.52 -22.95 -36.35
CA HIS A 418 10.07 -22.28 -35.14
C HIS A 418 10.89 -22.70 -33.90
N LEU A 419 11.41 -23.93 -33.89
CA LEU A 419 12.29 -24.42 -32.82
C LEU A 419 13.69 -23.81 -32.98
N ASP A 420 14.16 -23.73 -34.22
CA ASP A 420 15.43 -23.08 -34.56
C ASP A 420 15.42 -21.60 -34.16
N ASP A 421 14.34 -20.88 -34.49
CA ASP A 421 14.15 -19.49 -34.06
C ASP A 421 14.13 -19.35 -32.52
N ALA A 422 13.49 -20.29 -31.82
CA ALA A 422 13.47 -20.28 -30.36
C ALA A 422 14.89 -20.47 -29.78
N LEU A 423 15.66 -21.40 -30.33
CA LEU A 423 17.04 -21.65 -29.91
C LEU A 423 17.94 -20.43 -30.17
N ARG A 424 17.84 -19.84 -31.36
CA ARG A 424 18.59 -18.62 -31.72
C ARG A 424 18.25 -17.44 -30.79
N ARG A 425 16.98 -17.30 -30.38
CA ARG A 425 16.56 -16.29 -29.38
C ARG A 425 17.13 -16.58 -27.99
N LEU A 426 17.19 -17.84 -27.57
CA LEU A 426 17.85 -18.22 -26.30
C LEU A 426 19.36 -17.95 -26.34
N ASN A 427 20.00 -18.14 -27.49
CA ASN A 427 21.42 -17.81 -27.69
C ASN A 427 21.68 -16.30 -27.88
N GLY A 428 20.63 -15.47 -27.94
CA GLY A 428 20.77 -14.02 -28.19
C GLY A 428 21.14 -13.66 -29.63
N GLU A 429 21.02 -14.59 -30.58
CA GLU A 429 21.33 -14.39 -32.01
C GLU A 429 20.18 -13.74 -32.80
N LEU A 430 18.99 -13.68 -32.19
CA LEU A 430 17.80 -13.05 -32.76
C LEU A 430 17.19 -12.11 -31.73
N GLU A 431 17.23 -10.82 -32.04
CA GLU A 431 16.56 -9.81 -31.24
C GLU A 431 15.03 -10.00 -31.24
N PRO A 432 14.36 -9.66 -30.15
CA PRO A 432 12.92 -9.42 -30.12
C PRO A 432 12.46 -8.44 -31.19
N ARG A 433 11.22 -8.58 -31.67
CA ARG A 433 10.64 -7.57 -32.57
C ARG A 433 10.58 -6.22 -31.84
N GLU A 434 10.99 -5.14 -32.51
CA GLU A 434 10.93 -3.80 -31.94
C GLU A 434 9.50 -3.45 -31.53
N VAL A 435 9.31 -3.09 -30.26
CA VAL A 435 8.04 -2.57 -29.78
C VAL A 435 7.92 -1.11 -30.23
N PRO A 436 6.78 -0.67 -30.81
CA PRO A 436 6.58 0.73 -31.18
C PRO A 436 6.81 1.67 -29.99
N LYS A 437 7.54 2.77 -30.23
CA LYS A 437 7.77 3.82 -29.22
C LYS A 437 6.42 4.32 -28.67
N GLY A 438 6.34 4.45 -27.34
CA GLY A 438 5.16 4.98 -26.63
C GLY A 438 4.22 3.94 -26.01
N VAL A 439 4.51 2.64 -26.11
CA VAL A 439 3.70 1.58 -25.47
C VAL A 439 4.23 1.23 -24.08
N THR A 440 3.38 1.31 -23.05
CA THR A 440 3.72 1.05 -21.64
C THR A 440 2.71 0.11 -20.96
N GLY A 441 3.07 -0.43 -19.79
CA GLY A 441 2.17 -1.20 -18.92
C GLY A 441 1.77 -2.58 -19.46
N ALA A 442 0.56 -3.04 -19.13
CA ALA A 442 0.07 -4.36 -19.51
C ALA A 442 0.04 -4.64 -21.03
N VAL A 443 0.02 -3.58 -21.86
CA VAL A 443 0.11 -3.69 -23.32
C VAL A 443 1.53 -4.04 -23.76
N LEU A 444 2.54 -3.49 -23.09
CA LEU A 444 3.93 -3.89 -23.30
C LEU A 444 4.12 -5.35 -22.91
N ASP A 445 3.56 -5.79 -21.78
CA ASP A 445 3.60 -7.19 -21.34
C ASP A 445 2.84 -8.11 -22.33
N GLN A 446 1.73 -7.65 -22.90
CA GLN A 446 0.97 -8.37 -23.94
C GLN A 446 1.71 -8.44 -25.29
N LEU A 447 2.38 -7.36 -25.71
CA LEU A 447 3.16 -7.31 -26.95
C LEU A 447 4.46 -8.10 -26.84
N ARG A 448 5.13 -8.08 -25.68
CA ARG A 448 6.27 -8.95 -25.36
C ARG A 448 5.85 -10.42 -25.31
N GLY A 449 4.65 -10.69 -24.78
CA GLY A 449 4.04 -12.02 -24.86
C GLY A 449 3.89 -12.53 -26.30
N GLN A 450 3.68 -11.67 -27.31
CA GLN A 450 3.54 -12.10 -28.70
C GLN A 450 4.86 -12.39 -29.45
N GLU A 451 6.02 -12.32 -28.78
CA GLU A 451 7.34 -12.55 -29.43
C GLU A 451 7.55 -14.01 -29.86
N LEU A 452 6.98 -14.96 -29.12
CA LEU A 452 6.88 -16.37 -29.47
C LEU A 452 5.42 -16.81 -29.49
N ARG A 453 5.10 -17.75 -30.41
CA ARG A 453 3.83 -18.48 -30.33
C ARG A 453 3.72 -19.11 -28.94
N HIS A 454 2.54 -19.04 -28.33
CA HIS A 454 2.29 -19.58 -26.98
C HIS A 454 2.79 -21.03 -26.84
N GLU A 455 2.58 -21.82 -27.89
CA GLU A 455 2.97 -23.23 -27.98
C GLU A 455 4.49 -23.43 -27.97
N VAL A 456 5.26 -22.52 -28.57
CA VAL A 456 6.73 -22.58 -28.56
C VAL A 456 7.26 -22.37 -27.15
N SER A 457 6.64 -21.50 -26.37
CA SER A 457 7.02 -21.40 -24.97
C SER A 457 6.67 -22.62 -24.15
N GLN A 458 5.43 -23.13 -24.29
CA GLN A 458 5.04 -24.34 -23.57
C GLN A 458 6.03 -25.48 -23.84
N LEU A 459 6.57 -25.52 -25.06
CA LEU A 459 7.62 -26.44 -25.48
C LEU A 459 8.98 -26.18 -24.79
N LEU A 460 9.43 -24.94 -24.64
CA LEU A 460 10.66 -24.61 -23.87
C LEU A 460 10.56 -25.08 -22.42
N MET A 461 9.35 -25.01 -21.86
CA MET A 461 9.08 -25.27 -20.45
C MET A 461 8.63 -26.71 -20.17
N HIS A 462 8.34 -27.49 -21.21
CA HIS A 462 7.77 -28.83 -21.08
C HIS A 462 8.68 -29.73 -20.26
N LYS A 463 8.15 -30.18 -19.10
CA LYS A 463 8.87 -30.98 -18.10
C LYS A 463 10.21 -30.37 -17.63
N GLN A 464 10.47 -29.09 -17.91
CA GLN A 464 11.67 -28.36 -17.51
C GLN A 464 12.99 -29.09 -17.89
N ARG A 465 13.00 -29.81 -19.02
CA ARG A 465 14.14 -30.66 -19.42
C ARG A 465 15.41 -29.86 -19.74
N ILE A 466 15.24 -28.67 -20.30
CA ILE A 466 16.38 -27.81 -20.65
C ILE A 466 17.01 -27.16 -19.40
N PHE A 467 16.28 -27.04 -18.29
CA PHE A 467 16.79 -26.36 -17.08
C PHE A 467 17.86 -27.15 -16.32
N SER A 468 17.91 -28.48 -16.51
CA SER A 468 18.94 -29.34 -15.91
C SER A 468 20.23 -29.38 -16.72
N ARG A 469 20.29 -28.69 -17.86
CA ARG A 469 21.47 -28.68 -18.71
C ARG A 469 22.54 -27.74 -18.15
N PRO A 470 23.82 -28.17 -18.05
CA PRO A 470 24.89 -27.30 -17.54
C PRO A 470 25.04 -26.03 -18.38
N GLU A 471 24.94 -26.14 -19.71
CA GLU A 471 25.00 -25.04 -20.68
C GLU A 471 23.83 -24.03 -20.55
N PHE A 472 22.70 -24.43 -19.95
CA PHE A 472 21.54 -23.56 -19.76
C PHE A 472 21.70 -22.59 -18.57
N GLY A 473 22.60 -21.62 -18.72
CA GLY A 473 22.95 -20.62 -17.73
C GLY A 473 21.95 -19.46 -17.54
N LEU A 474 22.39 -18.45 -16.77
CA LEU A 474 21.59 -17.29 -16.35
C LEU A 474 21.02 -16.47 -17.53
N LEU A 475 21.81 -16.23 -18.58
CA LEU A 475 21.34 -15.49 -19.75
C LEU A 475 20.22 -16.21 -20.49
N HIS A 476 20.29 -17.55 -20.58
CA HIS A 476 19.25 -18.35 -21.23
C HIS A 476 17.93 -18.28 -20.49
N ILE A 477 17.92 -18.41 -19.16
CA ILE A 477 16.67 -18.33 -18.39
C ILE A 477 16.09 -16.91 -18.42
N LEU A 478 16.91 -15.87 -18.37
CA LEU A 478 16.42 -14.48 -18.47
C LEU A 478 15.85 -14.18 -19.86
N ARG A 479 16.51 -14.64 -20.94
CA ARG A 479 15.96 -14.60 -22.30
C ARG A 479 14.66 -15.41 -22.40
N ALA A 480 14.58 -16.59 -21.78
CA ALA A 480 13.37 -17.41 -21.78
C ALA A 480 12.20 -16.73 -21.06
N VAL A 481 12.43 -16.08 -19.91
CA VAL A 481 11.44 -15.26 -19.19
C VAL A 481 11.04 -14.05 -20.05
N ARG A 482 11.99 -13.41 -20.74
CA ARG A 482 11.73 -12.29 -21.65
C ARG A 482 10.79 -12.66 -22.78
N LEU A 483 11.01 -13.81 -23.40
CA LEU A 483 10.27 -14.32 -24.57
C LEU A 483 8.83 -14.72 -24.22
N GLY A 484 8.36 -14.30 -23.05
CA GLY A 484 7.34 -14.97 -22.33
C GLY A 484 6.01 -14.30 -22.10
N HIS A 485 4.94 -15.10 -22.09
CA HIS A 485 3.58 -14.66 -21.75
C HIS A 485 3.37 -14.50 -20.24
N TRP A 486 4.39 -14.76 -19.39
CA TRP A 486 4.19 -15.05 -17.97
C TRP A 486 4.62 -13.87 -17.10
N ARG A 487 3.62 -13.07 -16.73
CA ARG A 487 3.68 -11.97 -15.76
C ARG A 487 4.68 -10.85 -16.10
N SER A 488 4.36 -9.67 -15.58
CA SER A 488 5.11 -8.46 -15.85
C SER A 488 6.59 -8.64 -15.50
N LEU A 489 7.47 -8.15 -16.37
CA LEU A 489 8.93 -8.35 -16.26
C LEU A 489 9.52 -7.78 -14.97
N ASN A 490 8.78 -6.89 -14.30
CA ASN A 490 9.07 -6.43 -12.94
C ASN A 490 9.07 -7.54 -11.87
N ARG A 491 8.72 -8.77 -12.23
CA ARG A 491 8.64 -9.94 -11.34
C ARG A 491 9.42 -11.17 -11.83
N PHE A 492 10.46 -10.98 -12.64
CA PHE A 492 11.25 -12.11 -13.16
C PHE A 492 11.81 -13.01 -12.05
N TRP A 493 12.16 -12.46 -10.87
CA TRP A 493 12.66 -13.26 -9.76
C TRP A 493 11.60 -14.21 -9.22
N GLN A 494 10.35 -13.75 -9.11
CA GLN A 494 9.22 -14.58 -8.64
C GLN A 494 8.63 -15.44 -9.75
N ASP A 495 9.15 -15.37 -10.97
CA ASP A 495 8.72 -16.23 -12.06
C ASP A 495 9.00 -17.69 -11.69
N TRP A 496 8.00 -18.53 -11.91
CA TRP A 496 8.07 -19.94 -11.53
C TRP A 496 9.20 -20.67 -12.25
N HIS A 497 9.47 -20.32 -13.51
CA HIS A 497 10.55 -20.92 -14.28
C HIS A 497 11.92 -20.48 -13.78
N PHE A 498 12.07 -19.18 -13.50
CA PHE A 498 13.31 -18.66 -12.88
C PHE A 498 13.59 -19.32 -11.54
N GLN A 499 12.58 -19.45 -10.68
CA GLN A 499 12.71 -20.13 -9.38
C GLN A 499 13.03 -21.61 -9.53
N THR A 500 12.45 -22.30 -10.51
CA THR A 500 12.75 -23.71 -10.76
C THR A 500 14.18 -23.89 -11.27
N TRP A 501 14.66 -23.00 -12.13
CA TRP A 501 16.06 -22.98 -12.57
C TRP A 501 17.00 -22.70 -11.38
N LEU A 502 16.68 -21.69 -10.57
CA LEU A 502 17.47 -21.29 -9.39
C LEU A 502 17.61 -22.43 -8.37
N GLN A 503 16.56 -23.22 -8.15
CA GLN A 503 16.59 -24.38 -7.24
C GLN A 503 17.55 -25.49 -7.69
N ARG A 504 17.94 -25.53 -8.97
CA ARG A 504 18.86 -26.53 -9.53
C ARG A 504 20.31 -26.04 -9.63
N ARG A 505 20.58 -24.80 -9.20
CA ARG A 505 21.90 -24.17 -9.24
C ARG A 505 22.47 -24.08 -7.84
N ASP A 506 23.80 -24.10 -7.76
CA ASP A 506 24.48 -23.70 -6.55
C ASP A 506 24.24 -22.20 -6.32
N ARG A 507 23.69 -21.85 -5.16
CA ARG A 507 23.36 -20.46 -4.85
C ARG A 507 24.61 -19.64 -4.54
N ALA A 508 25.71 -20.30 -4.18
CA ALA A 508 27.00 -19.65 -3.97
C ALA A 508 27.61 -19.11 -5.28
N THR A 509 27.18 -19.63 -6.44
CA THR A 509 27.68 -19.17 -7.75
C THR A 509 26.89 -17.99 -8.32
N LEU A 510 25.89 -17.48 -7.59
CA LEU A 510 25.05 -16.36 -8.01
C LEU A 510 25.33 -15.13 -7.16
N ASP A 511 25.58 -14.02 -7.83
CA ASP A 511 25.80 -12.69 -7.26
C ASP A 511 24.88 -11.69 -7.97
N LEU A 512 24.30 -10.75 -7.23
CA LEU A 512 23.43 -9.73 -7.82
C LEU A 512 24.17 -8.89 -8.88
N ARG A 513 25.49 -8.70 -8.79
CA ARG A 513 26.29 -8.04 -9.82
C ARG A 513 26.37 -8.86 -11.11
N THR A 514 26.47 -10.19 -11.01
CA THR A 514 26.41 -11.08 -12.18
C THR A 514 25.03 -11.04 -12.84
N ILE A 515 23.96 -10.95 -12.04
CA ILE A 515 22.59 -10.74 -12.57
C ILE A 515 22.46 -9.35 -13.20
N ALA A 516 22.99 -8.30 -12.58
CA ALA A 516 22.99 -6.95 -13.13
C ALA A 516 23.70 -6.90 -14.50
N ALA A 517 24.87 -7.54 -14.61
CA ALA A 517 25.58 -7.67 -15.89
C ALA A 517 24.77 -8.42 -16.95
N ALA A 518 24.03 -9.46 -16.55
CA ALA A 518 23.14 -10.18 -17.46
C ALA A 518 21.96 -9.32 -17.91
N LEU A 519 21.38 -8.52 -17.01
CA LEU A 519 20.32 -7.57 -17.33
C LEU A 519 20.81 -6.45 -18.26
N ASP A 520 22.01 -5.93 -18.04
CA ASP A 520 22.63 -4.93 -18.90
C ASP A 520 22.78 -5.46 -20.34
N ARG A 521 23.22 -6.71 -20.53
CA ARG A 521 23.28 -7.35 -21.87
C ARG A 521 21.91 -7.49 -22.53
N LEU A 522 20.84 -7.57 -21.74
CA LEU A 522 19.46 -7.66 -22.22
C LEU A 522 18.78 -6.29 -22.36
N ASN A 523 19.50 -5.19 -22.10
CA ASN A 523 18.98 -3.83 -22.04
C ASN A 523 17.81 -3.68 -21.04
N TRP A 524 17.90 -4.36 -19.89
CA TRP A 524 16.92 -4.25 -18.80
C TRP A 524 17.41 -3.26 -17.74
N PRO A 525 16.52 -2.42 -17.17
CA PRO A 525 16.93 -1.41 -16.20
C PRO A 525 17.37 -2.07 -14.88
N ARG A 526 18.51 -1.65 -14.33
CA ARG A 526 19.02 -2.16 -13.03
C ARG A 526 18.04 -2.00 -11.86
N ARG A 527 17.17 -0.98 -11.91
CA ARG A 527 16.08 -0.80 -10.94
C ARG A 527 15.20 -2.04 -10.82
N LEU A 528 15.00 -2.79 -11.91
CA LEU A 528 14.21 -4.01 -11.91
C LEU A 528 14.86 -5.09 -11.03
N LEU A 529 16.19 -5.21 -11.04
CA LEU A 529 16.91 -6.08 -10.10
C LEU A 529 16.76 -5.60 -8.66
N ALA A 530 16.98 -4.31 -8.40
CA ALA A 530 16.79 -3.74 -7.06
C ALA A 530 15.36 -3.99 -6.54
N GLY A 531 14.36 -3.87 -7.42
CA GLY A 531 12.96 -4.14 -7.11
C GLY A 531 12.67 -5.58 -6.68
N THR A 532 13.45 -6.57 -7.12
CA THR A 532 13.32 -7.96 -6.63
C THR A 532 13.63 -8.10 -5.14
N CYS A 533 14.46 -7.21 -4.60
CA CYS A 533 14.82 -7.17 -3.18
C CYS A 533 13.94 -6.18 -2.40
N LEU A 534 13.55 -5.07 -3.03
CA LEU A 534 13.03 -3.89 -2.35
C LEU A 534 11.53 -3.63 -2.54
N ILE A 535 10.83 -4.26 -3.49
CA ILE A 535 9.38 -4.06 -3.70
C ILE A 535 8.60 -5.16 -3.02
N ASP A 536 7.59 -4.78 -2.21
CA ASP A 536 6.64 -5.75 -1.66
C ASP A 536 5.74 -6.27 -2.79
N SER A 537 5.97 -7.52 -3.17
CA SER A 537 5.29 -8.15 -4.30
C SER A 537 4.14 -9.06 -3.87
N TYR A 538 3.76 -9.06 -2.58
CA TYR A 538 2.91 -10.06 -1.92
C TYR A 538 3.42 -11.51 -2.05
N ALA A 539 4.55 -11.72 -2.75
CA ALA A 539 5.21 -13.00 -2.91
C ALA A 539 6.23 -13.20 -1.79
N SER A 540 6.37 -14.44 -1.33
CA SER A 540 7.19 -14.80 -0.16
C SER A 540 8.65 -15.11 -0.51
N GLN A 541 9.12 -14.82 -1.72
CA GLN A 541 10.43 -15.25 -2.22
C GLN A 541 11.29 -14.04 -2.60
N TYR A 542 12.21 -13.67 -1.71
CA TYR A 542 13.16 -12.59 -1.91
C TYR A 542 14.59 -13.13 -2.06
N PRO A 543 15.47 -12.44 -2.82
CA PRO A 543 16.90 -12.80 -2.90
C PRO A 543 17.55 -12.93 -1.52
N MET A 544 17.15 -12.10 -0.55
CA MET A 544 17.67 -12.09 0.82
C MET A 544 17.44 -13.41 1.58
N ASP A 545 16.43 -14.18 1.18
CA ASP A 545 16.09 -15.48 1.80
C ASP A 545 16.75 -16.67 1.08
N GLN A 546 17.35 -16.41 -0.09
CA GLN A 546 17.80 -17.46 -1.01
C GLN A 546 19.31 -17.41 -1.24
N LEU A 547 19.91 -16.22 -1.28
CA LEU A 547 21.32 -15.99 -1.55
C LEU A 547 22.10 -15.66 -0.27
N PRO A 548 23.41 -15.97 -0.20
CA PRO A 548 24.26 -15.51 0.89
C PRO A 548 24.38 -13.98 0.89
N THR A 549 24.59 -13.37 2.05
CA THR A 549 24.71 -11.90 2.20
C THR A 549 25.79 -11.30 1.30
N ALA A 550 26.92 -12.01 1.14
CA ALA A 550 28.04 -11.63 0.30
C ALA A 550 27.70 -11.53 -1.20
N ALA A 551 26.64 -12.20 -1.66
CA ALA A 551 26.15 -12.12 -3.03
C ALA A 551 25.20 -10.92 -3.26
N ILE A 552 24.87 -10.18 -2.20
CA ILE A 552 23.79 -9.18 -2.22
C ILE A 552 24.32 -7.78 -1.95
N TRP A 553 24.97 -7.57 -0.81
CA TRP A 553 25.40 -6.23 -0.39
C TRP A 553 26.30 -5.51 -1.40
N PRO A 554 27.23 -6.18 -2.15
CA PRO A 554 28.12 -5.47 -3.07
C PRO A 554 27.37 -4.73 -4.18
N PHE A 555 26.29 -5.31 -4.72
CA PHE A 555 25.46 -4.64 -5.72
C PHE A 555 24.84 -3.35 -5.18
N PHE A 556 24.36 -3.36 -3.93
CA PHE A 556 23.79 -2.17 -3.30
C PHE A 556 24.86 -1.17 -2.81
N ALA A 557 26.09 -1.62 -2.59
CA ALA A 557 27.23 -0.73 -2.32
C ALA A 557 27.68 0.00 -3.60
N GLU A 558 27.64 -0.66 -4.75
CA GLU A 558 27.88 -0.06 -6.07
C GLU A 558 26.72 0.83 -6.54
N HIS A 559 25.52 0.62 -5.99
CA HIS A 559 24.28 1.34 -6.30
C HIS A 559 23.54 1.85 -5.04
N PRO A 560 24.18 2.73 -4.22
CA PRO A 560 23.62 3.19 -2.94
C PRO A 560 22.31 3.95 -3.12
N GLU A 561 22.06 4.48 -4.32
CA GLU A 561 20.89 5.29 -4.62
C GLU A 561 19.58 4.50 -4.52
N PHE A 562 19.61 3.16 -4.62
CA PHE A 562 18.43 2.32 -4.37
C PHE A 562 18.10 2.20 -2.88
N ILE A 563 19.11 2.16 -2.02
CA ILE A 563 18.92 2.16 -0.57
C ILE A 563 18.46 3.54 -0.10
N ASP A 564 19.02 4.61 -0.65
CA ASP A 564 18.58 5.98 -0.36
C ASP A 564 17.08 6.16 -0.63
N GLU A 565 16.57 5.55 -1.70
CA GLU A 565 15.15 5.59 -2.03
C GLU A 565 14.31 4.83 -1.02
N GLY A 566 14.72 3.59 -0.71
CA GLY A 566 14.02 2.74 0.25
C GLY A 566 14.02 3.30 1.68
N LEU A 567 15.07 4.04 2.05
CA LEU A 567 15.15 4.77 3.33
C LEU A 567 14.36 6.10 3.33
N GLY A 568 13.90 6.55 2.16
CA GLY A 568 13.24 7.85 1.97
C GLY A 568 14.19 9.05 2.06
N LEU A 569 15.49 8.82 1.84
CA LEU A 569 16.53 9.86 1.74
C LEU A 569 16.48 10.56 0.39
N ARG A 570 16.08 9.84 -0.66
CA ARG A 570 15.72 10.41 -1.96
C ARG A 570 14.28 10.07 -2.34
N PRO A 571 13.68 10.79 -3.28
CA PRO A 571 12.33 10.49 -3.72
C PRO A 571 12.24 9.18 -4.51
N SER A 572 11.04 8.58 -4.54
CA SER A 572 10.83 7.36 -5.32
C SER A 572 10.83 7.65 -6.81
N ALA A 573 11.53 6.81 -7.58
CA ALA A 573 11.49 6.81 -9.04
C ALA A 573 10.36 5.91 -9.59
N ALA A 574 9.52 5.35 -8.71
CA ALA A 574 8.35 4.57 -9.09
C ALA A 574 7.25 5.46 -9.68
N LYS A 575 6.53 4.95 -10.69
CA LYS A 575 5.35 5.65 -11.23
C LYS A 575 4.13 5.45 -10.35
N GLU A 576 4.00 4.26 -9.77
CA GLU A 576 2.89 3.85 -8.92
C GLU A 576 3.39 3.53 -7.51
N ARG A 577 2.54 3.76 -6.51
CA ARG A 577 2.90 3.55 -5.09
C ARG A 577 3.36 2.12 -4.78
N TYR A 578 2.72 1.11 -5.39
CA TYR A 578 3.05 -0.30 -5.17
C TYR A 578 4.35 -0.73 -5.86
N GLU A 579 4.96 0.12 -6.69
CA GLU A 579 6.27 -0.10 -7.33
C GLU A 579 7.40 0.63 -6.59
N GLY A 580 7.06 1.34 -5.50
CA GLY A 580 8.01 1.98 -4.60
C GLY A 580 8.77 0.95 -3.78
N PHE A 581 9.97 1.32 -3.34
CA PHE A 581 10.76 0.48 -2.45
C PHE A 581 10.20 0.54 -1.03
N ASP A 582 10.00 -0.64 -0.44
CA ASP A 582 9.50 -0.83 0.91
C ASP A 582 10.63 -0.66 1.93
N LEU A 583 10.34 0.07 3.02
CA LEU A 583 11.32 0.34 4.06
C LEU A 583 11.73 -0.94 4.82
N GLY A 584 10.79 -1.85 5.09
CA GLY A 584 11.08 -3.11 5.77
C GLY A 584 12.02 -4.00 4.96
N LEU A 585 11.77 -4.13 3.66
CA LEU A 585 12.65 -4.83 2.72
C LEU A 585 14.01 -4.15 2.57
N THR A 586 14.03 -2.81 2.56
CA THR A 586 15.29 -2.04 2.54
C THR A 586 16.15 -2.32 3.78
N LEU A 587 15.55 -2.40 4.96
CA LEU A 587 16.26 -2.77 6.19
C LEU A 587 16.77 -4.22 6.15
N ARG A 588 16.05 -5.15 5.51
CA ARG A 588 16.53 -6.52 5.30
C ARG A 588 17.76 -6.57 4.37
N VAL A 589 17.79 -5.73 3.34
CA VAL A 589 18.97 -5.57 2.48
C VAL A 589 20.14 -4.98 3.27
N LEU A 590 19.90 -3.93 4.05
CA LEU A 590 20.92 -3.32 4.92
C LEU A 590 21.48 -4.29 5.96
N ALA A 591 20.68 -5.20 6.48
CA ALA A 591 21.14 -6.25 7.39
C ALA A 591 22.12 -7.25 6.73
N CYS A 592 22.23 -7.26 5.40
CA CYS A 592 23.24 -8.05 4.68
C CYS A 592 24.57 -7.32 4.53
N PHE A 593 24.62 -6.01 4.79
CA PHE A 593 25.87 -5.27 4.82
C PHE A 593 26.67 -5.67 6.06
N PRO A 594 28.02 -5.75 5.96
CA PRO A 594 28.88 -5.95 7.11
C PRO A 594 28.78 -4.77 8.11
N GLN A 595 28.60 -3.55 7.60
CA GLN A 595 28.29 -2.35 8.36
C GLN A 595 27.59 -1.31 7.48
N PRO A 596 26.72 -0.44 8.03
CA PRO A 596 26.05 0.59 7.25
C PRO A 596 27.03 1.68 6.79
N LEU A 597 26.76 2.26 5.61
CA LEU A 597 27.48 3.45 5.16
C LEU A 597 27.16 4.67 6.05
N PRO A 598 28.12 5.60 6.28
CA PRO A 598 27.91 6.77 7.12
C PRO A 598 26.66 7.59 6.78
N ALA A 599 26.38 7.77 5.48
CA ALA A 599 25.21 8.51 4.98
C ALA A 599 23.86 7.95 5.48
N TRP A 600 23.79 6.66 5.81
CA TRP A 600 22.56 6.01 6.27
C TRP A 600 22.39 6.01 7.78
N ILE A 601 23.48 6.20 8.55
CA ILE A 601 23.48 6.12 10.01
C ILE A 601 22.46 7.09 10.66
N PRO A 602 22.38 8.39 10.28
CA PRO A 602 21.41 9.30 10.88
C PRO A 602 19.96 8.83 10.70
N ARG A 603 19.65 8.26 9.52
CA ARG A 603 18.30 7.75 9.22
C ARG A 603 18.01 6.47 9.99
N LEU A 604 18.99 5.57 10.12
CA LEU A 604 18.86 4.37 10.94
C LEU A 604 18.69 4.71 12.42
N LEU A 605 19.40 5.71 12.95
CA LEU A 605 19.23 6.18 14.33
C LEU A 605 17.84 6.78 14.55
N GLU A 606 17.32 7.55 13.59
CA GLU A 606 15.94 8.06 13.63
C GLU A 606 14.92 6.91 13.73
N LEU A 607 15.11 5.83 12.95
CA LEU A 607 14.25 4.65 12.99
C LEU A 607 14.42 3.84 14.28
N ALA A 608 15.64 3.73 14.79
CA ALA A 608 15.99 2.97 15.99
C ALA A 608 15.55 3.64 17.30
N LEU A 609 15.48 4.97 17.34
CA LEU A 609 15.05 5.76 18.51
C LEU A 609 13.61 6.27 18.40
N GLY A 610 13.04 6.25 17.19
CA GLY A 610 11.75 6.86 16.89
C GLY A 610 10.54 6.22 17.60
N GLU A 611 9.44 6.96 17.58
CA GLU A 611 8.17 6.54 18.18
C GLU A 611 7.50 5.37 17.44
N ASN A 612 7.80 5.19 16.15
CA ASN A 612 7.29 4.07 15.36
C ASN A 612 8.03 2.76 15.73
N LYS A 613 7.26 1.78 16.21
CA LYS A 613 7.78 0.49 16.69
C LYS A 613 8.12 -0.49 15.57
N THR A 614 7.50 -0.35 14.40
CA THR A 614 7.48 -1.36 13.32
C THR A 614 8.88 -1.77 12.86
N HIS A 615 9.78 -0.79 12.69
CA HIS A 615 11.12 -1.01 12.13
C HIS A 615 12.25 -0.78 13.13
N ARG A 616 11.90 -0.51 14.39
CA ARG A 616 12.85 -0.09 15.42
C ARG A 616 13.93 -1.13 15.66
N HIS A 617 13.52 -2.36 15.96
CA HIS A 617 14.45 -3.45 16.27
C HIS A 617 15.35 -3.79 15.08
N ALA A 618 14.81 -3.79 13.86
CA ALA A 618 15.62 -3.99 12.66
C ALA A 618 16.71 -2.91 12.51
N ALA A 619 16.36 -1.64 12.71
CA ALA A 619 17.33 -0.55 12.68
C ALA A 619 18.37 -0.63 13.81
N GLN A 620 17.96 -1.01 15.03
CA GLN A 620 18.87 -1.23 16.16
C GLN A 620 19.87 -2.35 15.88
N GLN A 621 19.43 -3.45 15.27
CA GLN A 621 20.28 -4.57 14.88
C GLN A 621 21.31 -4.17 13.80
N ILE A 622 20.89 -3.42 12.77
CA ILE A 622 21.83 -2.94 11.73
C ILE A 622 22.92 -2.05 12.33
N LEU A 623 22.57 -1.26 13.36
CA LEU A 623 23.50 -0.33 14.01
C LEU A 623 24.39 -0.99 15.06
N SER A 624 24.14 -2.23 15.50
CA SER A 624 24.80 -2.80 16.68
C SER A 624 26.32 -2.94 16.55
N GLY A 625 26.85 -2.97 15.32
CA GLY A 625 28.29 -3.01 15.05
C GLY A 625 28.98 -1.63 15.02
N LEU A 626 28.24 -0.54 15.22
CA LEU A 626 28.79 0.82 15.11
C LEU A 626 29.67 1.17 16.34
N PRO A 627 30.96 1.53 16.16
CA PRO A 627 31.90 1.71 17.28
C PRO A 627 31.51 2.77 18.33
N ASP A 628 30.81 3.83 17.94
CA ASP A 628 30.42 4.95 18.81
C ASP A 628 28.91 4.95 19.14
N LEU A 629 28.26 3.79 19.02
CA LEU A 629 26.81 3.68 19.24
C LEU A 629 26.39 4.07 20.67
N GLY A 630 27.11 3.60 21.70
CA GLY A 630 26.80 3.88 23.10
C GLY A 630 26.65 5.39 23.40
N PRO A 631 27.67 6.22 23.10
CA PRO A 631 27.58 7.67 23.20
C PRO A 631 26.41 8.29 22.43
N ARG A 632 26.15 7.84 21.19
CA ARG A 632 25.04 8.35 20.35
C ARG A 632 23.68 8.06 20.98
N VAL A 633 23.48 6.86 21.52
CA VAL A 633 22.24 6.47 22.21
C VAL A 633 22.10 7.23 23.53
N LEU A 634 23.20 7.45 24.26
CA LEU A 634 23.19 8.21 25.51
C LEU A 634 22.72 9.65 25.31
N GLN A 635 23.10 10.30 24.21
CA GLN A 635 22.61 11.64 23.86
C GLN A 635 21.07 11.70 23.78
N ALA A 636 20.45 10.65 23.21
CA ALA A 636 19.00 10.57 23.08
C ALA A 636 18.26 10.45 24.43
N CYS A 637 18.93 10.04 25.51
CA CYS A 637 18.37 10.03 26.87
C CYS A 637 18.02 11.44 27.37
N SER A 638 18.59 12.50 26.79
CA SER A 638 18.28 13.89 27.13
C SER A 638 17.14 14.50 26.29
N SER A 639 16.50 13.71 25.41
CA SER A 639 15.42 14.19 24.53
C SER A 639 14.24 14.77 25.31
N GLY A 640 13.59 15.82 24.80
CA GLY A 640 12.35 16.35 25.35
C GLY A 640 11.16 15.38 25.25
N LYS A 641 11.24 14.37 24.38
CA LYS A 641 10.18 13.38 24.14
C LYS A 641 10.34 12.17 25.06
N GLN A 642 9.30 11.89 25.84
CA GLN A 642 9.31 10.80 26.83
C GLN A 642 9.63 9.43 26.21
N GLU A 643 9.00 9.08 25.08
CA GLU A 643 9.20 7.77 24.43
C GLU A 643 10.65 7.58 23.96
N LEU A 644 11.27 8.61 23.38
CA LEU A 644 12.68 8.56 22.96
C LEU A 644 13.60 8.29 24.16
N ARG A 645 13.36 8.92 25.31
CA ARG A 645 14.14 8.65 26.52
C ARG A 645 14.01 7.20 26.97
N LEU A 646 12.80 6.65 26.98
CA LEU A 646 12.56 5.24 27.34
C LEU A 646 13.28 4.28 26.40
N VAL A 647 13.15 4.50 25.09
CA VAL A 647 13.78 3.66 24.07
C VAL A 647 15.29 3.73 24.18
N ALA A 648 15.86 4.93 24.36
CA ALA A 648 17.30 5.11 24.52
C ALA A 648 17.84 4.39 25.76
N VAL A 649 17.21 4.57 26.93
CA VAL A 649 17.61 3.89 28.18
C VAL A 649 17.58 2.37 28.03
N ARG A 650 16.50 1.81 27.45
CA ARG A 650 16.41 0.37 27.18
C ARG A 650 17.49 -0.12 26.24
N TRP A 651 17.78 0.65 25.20
CA TRP A 651 18.78 0.26 24.23
C TRP A 651 20.19 0.30 24.83
N LEU A 652 20.51 1.26 25.71
CA LEU A 652 21.77 1.25 26.45
C LEU A 652 21.97 -0.01 27.29
N VAL A 653 20.90 -0.49 27.93
CA VAL A 653 20.94 -1.76 28.69
C VAL A 653 21.18 -2.94 27.75
N GLN A 654 20.52 -2.99 26.59
CA GLN A 654 20.74 -4.05 25.60
C GLN A 654 22.16 -4.06 25.04
N LEU A 655 22.80 -2.88 24.95
CA LEU A 655 24.19 -2.73 24.52
C LEU A 655 25.21 -3.03 25.64
N ASP A 656 24.77 -3.23 26.89
CA ASP A 656 25.61 -3.28 28.10
C ASP A 656 26.59 -2.09 28.21
N TYR A 657 26.14 -0.88 27.84
CA TYR A 657 26.98 0.33 27.84
C TYR A 657 27.06 0.97 29.24
N ARG A 658 27.82 0.35 30.13
CA ARG A 658 27.90 0.69 31.57
C ARG A 658 28.45 2.08 31.86
N GLU A 659 29.24 2.65 30.96
CA GLU A 659 29.77 4.02 31.06
C GLU A 659 28.64 5.06 31.17
N ALA A 660 27.43 4.74 30.71
CA ALA A 660 26.26 5.59 30.87
C ALA A 660 25.77 5.76 32.33
N ALA A 661 26.18 4.89 33.27
CA ALA A 661 25.63 4.86 34.63
C ALA A 661 25.65 6.23 35.34
N GLY A 662 26.77 6.95 35.26
CA GLY A 662 26.89 8.28 35.85
C GLY A 662 25.93 9.31 35.22
N ALA A 663 25.76 9.27 33.90
CA ALA A 663 24.83 10.15 33.19
C ALA A 663 23.36 9.79 33.51
N LEU A 664 23.02 8.50 33.60
CA LEU A 664 21.68 8.04 33.97
C LEU A 664 21.31 8.42 35.41
N ARG A 665 22.27 8.38 36.36
CA ARG A 665 22.06 8.90 37.74
C ARG A 665 21.71 10.39 37.74
N ASN A 666 22.46 11.20 36.98
CA ASN A 666 22.20 12.64 36.86
C ASN A 666 20.84 12.92 36.22
N LEU A 667 20.44 12.11 35.24
CA LEU A 667 19.13 12.20 34.60
C LEU A 667 18.01 11.80 35.57
N LEU A 668 18.16 10.72 36.33
CA LEU A 668 17.19 10.27 37.33
C LEU A 668 16.90 11.33 38.40
N ALA A 669 17.91 12.10 38.81
CA ALA A 669 17.74 13.20 39.77
C ALA A 669 16.82 14.32 39.25
N LYS A 670 16.79 14.54 37.93
CA LYS A 670 16.02 15.62 37.27
C LYS A 670 14.71 15.14 36.63
N GLU A 671 14.57 13.83 36.41
CA GLU A 671 13.43 13.26 35.71
C GLU A 671 12.15 13.32 36.56
N SER A 672 11.10 13.89 35.97
CA SER A 672 9.79 14.10 36.60
C SER A 672 8.78 13.02 36.23
N LYS A 673 8.96 12.36 35.07
CA LYS A 673 8.04 11.35 34.55
C LYS A 673 8.30 10.00 35.20
N GLU A 674 7.33 9.51 35.98
CA GLU A 674 7.39 8.24 36.73
C GLU A 674 7.82 7.04 35.88
N VAL A 675 7.28 6.92 34.67
CA VAL A 675 7.61 5.83 33.73
C VAL A 675 9.09 5.85 33.34
N VAL A 676 9.67 7.03 33.11
CA VAL A 676 11.10 7.16 32.77
C VAL A 676 11.98 6.91 33.98
N ARG A 677 11.57 7.39 35.17
CA ARG A 677 12.27 7.11 36.43
C ARG A 677 12.35 5.61 36.70
N ALA A 678 11.26 4.88 36.50
CA ALA A 678 11.23 3.44 36.67
C ALA A 678 12.20 2.73 35.70
N GLU A 679 12.22 3.16 34.44
CA GLU A 679 13.15 2.62 33.44
C GLU A 679 14.63 2.93 33.76
N LEU A 680 14.92 4.14 34.26
CA LEU A 680 16.26 4.54 34.68
C LEU A 680 16.77 3.72 35.87
N LEU A 681 15.91 3.47 36.87
CA LEU A 681 16.26 2.63 38.02
C LEU A 681 16.52 1.18 37.59
N ALA A 682 15.68 0.63 36.71
CA ALA A 682 15.89 -0.70 36.14
C ALA A 682 17.23 -0.79 35.36
N ALA A 683 17.56 0.25 34.59
CA ALA A 683 18.83 0.31 33.86
C ALA A 683 20.05 0.40 34.78
N LEU A 684 19.98 1.22 35.84
CA LEU A 684 21.05 1.32 36.84
C LEU A 684 21.28 -0.01 37.56
N GLU A 685 20.21 -0.69 37.97
CA GLU A 685 20.31 -2.03 38.58
C GLU A 685 20.92 -3.04 37.61
N ALA A 686 20.55 -3.01 36.32
CA ALA A 686 21.12 -3.87 35.28
C ALA A 686 22.63 -3.62 35.08
N PHE A 687 23.09 -2.37 35.23
CA PHE A 687 24.52 -2.02 35.22
C PHE A 687 25.26 -2.35 36.52
N GLY A 688 24.55 -2.85 37.54
CA GLY A 688 25.11 -3.24 38.84
C GLY A 688 25.27 -2.08 39.83
N GLU A 689 24.63 -0.94 39.58
CA GLU A 689 24.63 0.20 40.51
C GLU A 689 23.71 -0.09 41.72
N ASP A 690 24.06 0.47 42.88
CA ASP A 690 23.24 0.32 44.08
C ASP A 690 21.99 1.22 44.02
N ILE A 691 20.82 0.58 43.98
CA ILE A 691 19.50 1.25 44.01
C ILE A 691 18.78 1.08 45.36
N SER A 692 19.43 0.53 46.39
CA SER A 692 18.83 0.20 47.70
C SER A 692 18.08 1.38 48.34
N GLN A 693 18.61 2.60 48.22
CA GLN A 693 17.97 3.81 48.72
C GLN A 693 16.60 4.06 48.06
N ALA A 694 16.47 3.78 46.76
CA ALA A 694 15.20 3.92 46.03
C ALA A 694 14.19 2.81 46.39
N LEU A 695 14.67 1.67 46.92
CA LEU A 695 13.86 0.53 47.31
C LEU A 695 13.41 0.54 48.78
N SER A 696 13.82 1.54 49.57
CA SER A 696 13.39 1.63 50.98
C SER A 696 11.86 1.82 51.10
N PRO A 697 11.19 1.28 52.14
CA PRO A 697 9.75 1.46 52.33
C PRO A 697 9.31 2.94 52.33
N ALA A 698 10.13 3.81 52.92
CA ALA A 698 9.88 5.25 52.95
C ALA A 698 9.95 5.89 51.54
N SER A 699 10.95 5.54 50.74
CA SER A 699 11.10 6.03 49.36
C SER A 699 9.94 5.56 48.47
N LEU A 700 9.61 4.27 48.54
CA LEU A 700 8.51 3.70 47.76
C LEU A 700 7.17 4.33 48.13
N LEU A 701 6.92 4.57 49.43
CA LEU A 701 5.68 5.21 49.89
C LEU A 701 5.60 6.68 49.46
N ALA A 702 6.71 7.41 49.50
CA ALA A 702 6.78 8.78 49.01
C ALA A 702 6.48 8.85 47.51
N GLU A 703 7.02 7.91 46.72
CA GLU A 703 6.71 7.79 45.30
C GLU A 703 5.24 7.47 45.07
N ALA A 704 4.68 6.49 45.78
CA ALA A 704 3.28 6.11 45.66
C ALA A 704 2.33 7.27 45.93
N ARG A 705 2.58 8.02 47.02
CA ARG A 705 1.78 9.21 47.36
C ARG A 705 1.91 10.32 46.33
N LYS A 706 3.06 10.47 45.68
CA LYS A 706 3.24 11.43 44.60
C LYS A 706 2.48 10.98 43.35
N GLY A 707 2.62 9.72 42.96
CA GLY A 707 2.04 9.18 41.74
C GLY A 707 0.52 9.09 41.77
N LEU A 708 -0.06 8.76 42.93
CA LEU A 708 -1.51 8.69 43.14
C LEU A 708 -2.21 10.05 43.15
N LYS A 709 -1.48 11.18 43.24
CA LYS A 709 -2.07 12.52 43.04
C LYS A 709 -2.41 12.79 41.58
N SER A 710 -1.79 12.07 40.65
CA SER A 710 -2.07 12.19 39.22
C SER A 710 -3.39 11.50 38.87
N LYS A 711 -4.07 11.99 37.82
CA LYS A 711 -5.29 11.35 37.30
C LYS A 711 -5.02 9.89 36.94
N LEU A 712 -5.92 8.99 37.36
CA LEU A 712 -5.88 7.57 37.00
C LEU A 712 -5.97 7.39 35.48
N PRO A 713 -5.24 6.43 34.89
CA PRO A 713 -5.43 6.05 33.49
C PRO A 713 -6.88 5.61 33.24
N LYS A 714 -7.49 6.07 32.15
CA LYS A 714 -8.84 5.62 31.76
C LYS A 714 -8.93 4.10 31.63
N ASP A 715 -7.83 3.50 31.14
CA ASP A 715 -7.70 2.07 30.88
C ASP A 715 -7.89 1.20 32.14
N ILE A 716 -7.87 1.78 33.36
CA ILE A 716 -8.01 1.06 34.63
C ILE A 716 -9.21 1.49 35.48
N GLU A 717 -10.15 2.27 34.94
CA GLU A 717 -11.35 2.71 35.68
C GLU A 717 -12.23 1.54 36.17
N TRP A 718 -12.17 0.39 35.50
CA TRP A 718 -12.91 -0.83 35.87
C TRP A 718 -12.29 -1.62 37.03
N PHE A 719 -11.05 -1.30 37.43
CA PHE A 719 -10.30 -2.10 38.40
C PHE A 719 -10.76 -1.83 39.84
N ALA A 720 -11.05 -2.89 40.58
CA ALA A 720 -11.51 -2.81 41.96
C ALA A 720 -10.32 -2.70 42.92
N PHE A 721 -9.82 -1.47 43.13
CA PHE A 721 -8.70 -1.21 44.04
C PHE A 721 -8.96 -1.63 45.49
N ASP A 722 -10.21 -1.61 45.94
CA ASP A 722 -10.56 -1.98 47.32
C ASP A 722 -10.63 -3.51 47.52
N ALA A 723 -10.56 -4.29 46.44
CA ALA A 723 -10.45 -5.75 46.47
C ALA A 723 -8.98 -6.24 46.50
N LEU A 724 -8.01 -5.32 46.59
CA LEU A 724 -6.60 -5.69 46.73
C LEU A 724 -6.33 -6.29 48.13
N PRO A 725 -5.55 -7.38 48.23
CA PRO A 725 -5.25 -8.00 49.52
C PRO A 725 -4.34 -7.12 50.38
N ALA A 726 -4.44 -7.27 51.70
CA ALA A 726 -3.45 -6.72 52.64
C ALA A 726 -2.12 -7.48 52.46
N LEU A 727 -1.01 -6.73 52.37
CA LEU A 727 0.31 -7.28 52.07
C LEU A 727 1.28 -7.09 53.24
N GLN A 728 2.28 -7.97 53.32
CA GLN A 728 3.38 -7.91 54.27
C GLN A 728 4.73 -7.84 53.55
N TRP A 729 5.68 -7.12 54.13
CA TRP A 729 7.09 -7.16 53.76
C TRP A 729 7.72 -8.49 54.20
N ARG A 730 8.92 -8.81 53.71
CA ARG A 730 9.65 -10.03 54.11
C ARG A 730 9.91 -10.14 55.62
N ASP A 731 9.99 -9.02 56.33
CA ASP A 731 10.16 -8.98 57.79
C ASP A 731 8.84 -9.16 58.56
N GLY A 732 7.72 -9.40 57.86
CA GLY A 732 6.39 -9.59 58.43
C GLY A 732 5.65 -8.27 58.74
N SER A 733 6.28 -7.12 58.59
CA SER A 733 5.62 -5.83 58.81
C SER A 733 4.61 -5.50 57.71
N ALA A 734 3.57 -4.74 58.04
CA ALA A 734 2.49 -4.43 57.11
C ALA A 734 2.94 -3.45 56.01
N VAL A 735 2.50 -3.69 54.77
CA VAL A 735 2.69 -2.80 53.63
C VAL A 735 1.56 -1.76 53.62
N ALA A 736 1.91 -0.48 53.45
CA ALA A 736 0.93 0.59 53.31
C ALA A 736 0.07 0.39 52.05
N ALA A 737 -1.26 0.52 52.18
CA ALA A 737 -2.22 0.23 51.11
C ALA A 737 -2.03 1.11 49.85
N GLU A 738 -1.40 2.28 49.98
CA GLU A 738 -1.05 3.14 48.85
C GLU A 738 -0.08 2.48 47.87
N LEU A 739 0.80 1.59 48.34
CA LEU A 739 1.83 0.94 47.51
C LEU A 739 1.25 0.00 46.45
N PRO A 740 0.45 -1.04 46.79
CA PRO A 740 -0.13 -1.91 45.77
C PRO A 740 -1.08 -1.15 44.84
N ARG A 741 -1.81 -0.14 45.33
CA ARG A 741 -2.62 0.75 44.46
C ARG A 741 -1.72 1.49 43.45
N TRP A 742 -0.59 2.03 43.90
CA TRP A 742 0.36 2.71 43.02
C TRP A 742 0.98 1.78 42.00
N TRP A 743 1.42 0.57 42.39
CA TRP A 743 2.03 -0.38 41.47
C TRP A 743 1.09 -0.81 40.34
N VAL A 744 -0.20 -1.00 40.64
CA VAL A 744 -1.26 -1.24 39.64
C VAL A 744 -1.34 -0.08 38.63
N VAL A 745 -1.32 1.17 39.12
CA VAL A 745 -1.35 2.37 38.27
C VAL A 745 -0.08 2.52 37.44
N LEU A 746 1.09 2.30 38.04
CA LEU A 746 2.40 2.40 37.39
C LEU A 746 2.54 1.33 36.30
N ALA A 747 2.16 0.08 36.59
CA ALA A 747 2.15 -1.02 35.63
C ALA A 747 1.27 -0.70 34.41
N THR A 748 0.08 -0.15 34.66
CA THR A 748 -0.83 0.31 33.59
C THR A 748 -0.21 1.42 32.73
N LYS A 749 0.48 2.38 33.35
CA LYS A 749 1.19 3.45 32.62
C LYS A 749 2.37 2.91 31.79
N LEU A 750 3.07 1.88 32.27
CA LEU A 750 4.21 1.27 31.58
C LEU A 750 3.81 0.45 30.34
N LYS A 751 2.59 -0.11 30.32
CA LYS A 751 2.04 -0.90 29.19
C LYS A 751 2.97 -2.04 28.72
N ASN A 752 3.72 -2.63 29.65
CA ASN A 752 4.70 -3.69 29.42
C ASN A 752 4.27 -4.96 30.19
N PRO A 753 3.51 -5.89 29.58
CA PRO A 753 3.00 -7.07 30.28
C PRO A 753 4.11 -8.05 30.69
N GLY A 754 5.20 -8.19 29.91
CA GLY A 754 6.35 -9.05 30.26
C GLY A 754 7.20 -8.59 31.44
N GLY A 755 6.74 -7.59 32.19
CA GLY A 755 7.44 -7.09 33.36
C GLY A 755 8.39 -5.94 33.06
N ASN A 756 8.32 -4.89 33.89
CA ASN A 756 9.45 -4.00 34.07
C ASN A 756 10.32 -4.61 35.20
N PRO A 757 11.64 -4.76 35.03
CA PRO A 757 12.52 -5.35 36.06
C PRO A 757 12.35 -4.73 37.44
N LEU A 758 12.06 -3.43 37.50
CA LEU A 758 11.81 -2.72 38.76
C LEU A 758 10.52 -3.16 39.46
N LEU A 759 9.44 -3.45 38.71
CA LEU A 759 8.21 -3.99 39.31
C LEU A 759 8.47 -5.39 39.90
N ASN A 760 9.21 -6.24 39.18
CA ASN A 760 9.63 -7.55 39.68
C ASN A 760 10.50 -7.42 40.94
N ARG A 761 11.35 -6.38 40.98
CA ARG A 761 12.14 -6.02 42.15
C ARG A 761 11.26 -5.57 43.32
N TYR A 762 10.24 -4.74 43.11
CA TYR A 762 9.29 -4.35 44.15
C TYR A 762 8.54 -5.53 44.73
N LEU A 763 8.04 -6.43 43.88
CA LEU A 763 7.36 -7.64 44.34
C LEU A 763 8.30 -8.56 45.14
N SER A 764 9.61 -8.53 44.85
CA SER A 764 10.59 -9.33 45.60
C SER A 764 10.75 -8.87 47.06
N LEU A 765 10.36 -7.64 47.40
CA LEU A 765 10.43 -7.09 48.75
C LEU A 765 9.30 -7.58 49.66
N LEU A 766 8.22 -8.11 49.08
CA LEU A 766 7.09 -8.66 49.81
C LEU A 766 7.41 -10.05 50.36
N ALA A 767 6.67 -10.47 51.39
CA ALA A 767 6.56 -11.87 51.77
C ALA A 767 5.99 -12.69 50.60
N GLU A 768 6.43 -13.95 50.44
CA GLU A 768 6.08 -14.78 49.27
C GLU A 768 4.57 -14.94 49.09
N ASP A 769 3.84 -15.22 50.18
CA ASP A 769 2.38 -15.35 50.17
C ASP A 769 1.68 -14.04 49.78
N SER A 770 2.20 -12.90 50.25
CA SER A 770 1.68 -11.57 49.90
C SER A 770 1.88 -11.28 48.41
N ALA A 771 3.06 -11.58 47.88
CA ALA A 771 3.35 -11.37 46.46
C ALA A 771 2.48 -12.24 45.55
N ALA A 772 2.29 -13.52 45.91
CA ALA A 772 1.41 -14.43 45.19
C ALA A 772 -0.06 -13.99 45.27
N ALA A 773 -0.55 -13.60 46.45
CA ALA A 773 -1.91 -13.11 46.64
C ALA A 773 -2.20 -11.84 45.81
N PHE A 774 -1.24 -10.91 45.76
CA PHE A 774 -1.36 -9.71 44.94
C PHE A 774 -1.46 -10.05 43.45
N GLY A 775 -0.55 -10.88 42.94
CA GLY A 775 -0.56 -11.30 41.54
C GLY A 775 -1.84 -12.06 41.15
N ARG A 776 -2.35 -12.94 42.01
CA ARG A 776 -3.63 -13.65 41.80
C ARG A 776 -4.81 -12.68 41.69
N SER A 777 -4.89 -11.68 42.58
CA SER A 777 -5.95 -10.66 42.54
C SER A 777 -5.91 -9.87 41.23
N VAL A 778 -4.72 -9.44 40.80
CA VAL A 778 -4.55 -8.71 39.54
C VAL A 778 -4.95 -9.57 38.33
N LEU A 779 -4.49 -10.82 38.26
CA LEU A 779 -4.80 -11.74 37.16
C LEU A 779 -6.31 -12.04 37.07
N ALA A 780 -6.94 -12.32 38.21
CA ALA A 780 -8.37 -12.60 38.27
C ALA A 780 -9.21 -11.42 37.78
N GLN A 781 -8.87 -10.19 38.20
CA GLN A 781 -9.55 -8.99 37.74
C GLN A 781 -9.34 -8.73 36.24
N PHE A 782 -8.12 -8.93 35.73
CA PHE A 782 -7.82 -8.81 34.29
C PHE A 782 -8.69 -9.75 33.45
N ILE A 783 -8.71 -11.04 33.82
CA ILE A 783 -9.51 -12.06 33.13
C ILE A 783 -11.01 -11.75 33.23
N SER A 784 -11.50 -11.38 34.41
CA SER A 784 -12.91 -11.05 34.61
C SER A 784 -13.36 -9.88 33.75
N GLN A 785 -12.51 -8.87 33.56
CA GLN A 785 -12.83 -7.74 32.69
C GLN A 785 -12.81 -8.14 31.22
N ASP A 786 -11.83 -8.92 30.76
CA ASP A 786 -11.74 -9.34 29.36
C ASP A 786 -12.81 -10.37 28.96
N SER A 787 -13.28 -11.18 29.91
CA SER A 787 -14.33 -12.19 29.70
C SER A 787 -15.75 -11.67 29.96
N ARG A 788 -15.92 -10.38 30.30
CA ARG A 788 -17.24 -9.80 30.59
C ARG A 788 -18.17 -9.89 29.38
N GLN A 789 -19.31 -10.55 29.55
CA GLN A 789 -20.34 -10.79 28.53
C GLN A 789 -21.72 -10.31 29.02
N PRO A 790 -22.69 -10.10 28.11
CA PRO A 790 -24.07 -9.87 28.48
C PRO A 790 -24.61 -11.03 29.31
N THR A 791 -25.53 -10.70 30.20
CA THR A 791 -26.27 -11.69 30.96
C THR A 791 -27.17 -12.52 30.04
N LEU A 792 -27.56 -13.70 30.51
CA LEU A 792 -28.51 -14.55 29.78
C LEU A 792 -29.82 -13.81 29.49
N ALA A 793 -30.32 -13.04 30.45
CA ALA A 793 -31.55 -12.25 30.32
C ALA A 793 -31.46 -11.20 29.20
N GLU A 794 -30.32 -10.52 29.05
CA GLU A 794 -30.10 -9.57 27.95
C GLU A 794 -30.03 -10.28 26.59
N GLY A 795 -29.46 -11.50 26.56
CA GLY A 795 -29.45 -12.35 25.37
C GLY A 795 -30.86 -12.79 24.96
N GLU A 796 -31.68 -13.20 25.93
CA GLU A 796 -33.08 -13.60 25.71
C GLU A 796 -33.94 -12.44 25.21
N ALA A 797 -33.75 -11.25 25.78
CA ALA A 797 -34.43 -10.03 25.34
C ALA A 797 -34.05 -9.66 23.90
N TYR A 798 -32.76 -9.68 23.56
CA TYR A 798 -32.28 -9.41 22.19
C TYR A 798 -32.83 -10.41 21.17
N ALA A 799 -32.81 -11.70 21.52
CA ALA A 799 -33.36 -12.74 20.64
C ALA A 799 -34.87 -12.54 20.41
N ALA A 800 -35.62 -12.18 21.46
CA ALA A 800 -37.06 -11.92 21.35
C ALA A 800 -37.37 -10.71 20.45
N GLU A 801 -36.54 -9.67 20.50
CA GLU A 801 -36.72 -8.46 19.69
C GLU A 801 -36.40 -8.68 18.19
N HIS A 802 -35.38 -9.49 17.88
CA HIS A 802 -34.85 -9.58 16.51
C HIS A 802 -35.24 -10.86 15.73
N VAL A 803 -35.84 -11.86 16.39
CA VAL A 803 -36.14 -13.16 15.77
C VAL A 803 -37.02 -13.06 14.52
N ASP A 804 -38.04 -12.20 14.51
CA ASP A 804 -38.99 -12.13 13.39
C ASP A 804 -38.37 -11.52 12.12
N ALA A 805 -37.55 -10.49 12.28
CA ALA A 805 -36.84 -9.86 11.18
C ALA A 805 -35.82 -10.83 10.54
N ARG A 806 -35.03 -11.52 11.38
CA ARG A 806 -34.04 -12.50 10.91
C ARG A 806 -34.72 -13.72 10.27
N TRP A 807 -35.83 -14.20 10.85
CA TRP A 807 -36.61 -15.31 10.30
C TRP A 807 -37.13 -14.98 8.90
N THR A 808 -37.71 -13.80 8.70
CA THR A 808 -38.21 -13.34 7.39
C THR A 808 -37.09 -13.33 6.33
N GLN A 809 -35.89 -12.88 6.70
CA GLN A 809 -34.72 -12.89 5.81
C GLN A 809 -34.29 -14.31 5.42
N ILE A 810 -34.26 -15.23 6.39
CA ILE A 810 -33.91 -16.63 6.16
C ILE A 810 -34.96 -17.34 5.31
N GLU A 811 -36.26 -17.06 5.49
CA GLU A 811 -37.31 -17.60 4.61
C GLU A 811 -37.12 -17.15 3.16
N GLN A 812 -36.73 -15.89 2.92
CA GLN A 812 -36.43 -15.40 1.57
C GLN A 812 -35.18 -16.04 0.96
N TRP A 813 -34.18 -16.37 1.77
CA TRP A 813 -32.99 -17.11 1.32
C TRP A 813 -33.30 -18.58 1.06
N ALA A 814 -34.09 -19.23 1.91
CA ALA A 814 -34.53 -20.61 1.71
C ALA A 814 -35.32 -20.78 0.39
N ARG A 815 -36.08 -19.77 -0.04
CA ARG A 815 -36.75 -19.78 -1.36
C ARG A 815 -35.80 -19.71 -2.55
N ARG A 816 -34.62 -19.07 -2.39
CA ARG A 816 -33.63 -18.89 -3.47
C ARG A 816 -32.53 -19.96 -3.45
N HIS A 817 -32.21 -20.46 -2.26
CA HIS A 817 -31.12 -21.37 -1.94
C HIS A 817 -31.57 -22.41 -0.88
N PRO A 818 -32.56 -23.25 -1.20
CA PRO A 818 -33.12 -24.23 -0.26
C PRO A 818 -32.08 -25.23 0.26
N GLU A 819 -31.02 -25.51 -0.51
CA GLU A 819 -29.93 -26.41 -0.13
C GLU A 819 -29.12 -25.94 1.10
N TYR A 820 -29.08 -24.64 1.37
CA TYR A 820 -28.35 -24.08 2.53
C TYR A 820 -29.28 -23.71 3.70
N TYR A 821 -30.51 -23.28 3.42
CA TYR A 821 -31.40 -22.66 4.42
C TYR A 821 -32.72 -23.42 4.65
N GLY A 822 -33.02 -24.48 3.89
CA GLY A 822 -34.31 -25.19 3.97
C GLY A 822 -34.58 -25.92 5.29
N GLY A 823 -33.55 -26.18 6.10
CA GLY A 823 -33.67 -26.84 7.41
C GLY A 823 -33.67 -25.88 8.62
N TYR A 824 -33.70 -24.56 8.39
CA TYR A 824 -33.74 -23.59 9.49
C TYR A 824 -35.13 -23.55 10.15
N THR A 825 -35.16 -23.41 11.48
CA THR A 825 -36.39 -23.20 12.26
C THR A 825 -36.35 -21.87 12.99
N ARG A 826 -37.52 -21.30 13.30
CA ARG A 826 -37.59 -20.04 14.06
C ARG A 826 -36.96 -20.15 15.45
N GLU A 827 -37.10 -21.30 16.11
CA GLU A 827 -36.45 -21.59 17.40
C GLU A 827 -34.92 -21.64 17.27
N ARG A 828 -34.39 -22.23 16.18
CA ARG A 828 -32.96 -22.19 15.90
C ARG A 828 -32.46 -20.75 15.71
N VAL A 829 -33.19 -19.93 14.97
CA VAL A 829 -32.85 -18.49 14.79
C VAL A 829 -32.87 -17.74 16.12
N TYR A 830 -33.85 -18.00 16.99
CA TYR A 830 -33.91 -17.42 18.33
C TYR A 830 -32.67 -17.80 19.16
N ASN A 831 -32.32 -19.09 19.20
CA ASN A 831 -31.15 -19.58 19.93
C ASN A 831 -29.84 -19.04 19.36
N GLU A 832 -29.71 -18.93 18.03
CA GLU A 832 -28.56 -18.32 17.37
C GLU A 832 -28.42 -16.84 17.75
N LEU A 833 -29.50 -16.05 17.73
CA LEU A 833 -29.48 -14.64 18.15
C LEU A 833 -29.13 -14.47 19.63
N ARG A 834 -29.67 -15.34 20.50
CA ARG A 834 -29.32 -15.35 21.94
C ARG A 834 -27.83 -15.62 22.11
N ASN A 835 -27.32 -16.67 21.48
CA ASN A 835 -25.91 -17.07 21.58
C ASN A 835 -24.98 -16.01 20.95
N GLU A 836 -25.39 -15.40 19.83
CA GLU A 836 -24.70 -14.27 19.18
C GLU A 836 -24.56 -13.12 20.18
N LYS A 837 -25.64 -12.75 20.87
CA LYS A 837 -25.64 -11.68 21.87
C LYS A 837 -24.80 -12.01 23.10
N THR A 838 -25.00 -13.18 23.71
CA THR A 838 -24.24 -13.59 24.90
C THR A 838 -22.76 -13.83 24.59
N GLY A 839 -22.41 -14.13 23.34
CA GLY A 839 -21.03 -14.23 22.87
C GLY A 839 -20.34 -12.88 22.65
N VAL A 840 -21.07 -11.76 22.70
CA VAL A 840 -20.47 -10.41 22.58
C VAL A 840 -19.65 -10.10 23.83
N TYR A 841 -18.44 -9.60 23.65
CA TYR A 841 -17.66 -9.12 24.78
C TYR A 841 -17.99 -7.66 25.11
N LEU A 842 -18.35 -7.40 26.36
CA LEU A 842 -18.64 -6.05 26.89
C LEU A 842 -17.42 -5.38 27.51
N GLY A 843 -16.38 -6.14 27.84
CA GLY A 843 -15.17 -5.65 28.49
C GLY A 843 -13.91 -5.88 27.65
N SER A 844 -12.87 -5.13 27.98
CA SER A 844 -11.55 -5.27 27.39
C SER A 844 -10.50 -4.73 28.37
N ALA A 845 -9.56 -5.57 28.79
CA ALA A 845 -8.48 -5.20 29.71
C ALA A 845 -7.16 -4.91 28.98
N ILE A 846 -7.09 -5.12 27.65
CA ILE A 846 -5.85 -4.95 26.86
C ILE A 846 -5.23 -3.55 26.97
N GLY A 847 -6.04 -2.51 27.19
CA GLY A 847 -5.55 -1.14 27.46
C GLY A 847 -4.67 -1.06 28.72
N ALA A 848 -4.96 -1.91 29.71
CA ALA A 848 -4.24 -2.07 30.96
C ALA A 848 -3.33 -3.31 30.99
N LYS A 849 -2.90 -3.84 29.83
CA LYS A 849 -2.04 -5.03 29.74
C LYS A 849 -0.79 -4.99 30.63
N GLY A 850 -0.27 -3.80 30.92
CA GLY A 850 0.88 -3.67 31.81
C GLY A 850 0.64 -4.22 33.23
N LEU A 851 -0.61 -4.38 33.67
CA LEU A 851 -0.95 -5.08 34.93
C LEU A 851 -0.37 -6.49 35.03
N LEU A 852 -0.21 -7.17 33.89
CA LEU A 852 0.33 -8.53 33.85
C LEU A 852 1.78 -8.60 34.32
N ALA A 853 2.51 -7.47 34.33
CA ALA A 853 3.83 -7.37 34.98
C ALA A 853 3.80 -7.71 36.48
N LEU A 854 2.63 -7.67 37.12
CA LEU A 854 2.47 -7.88 38.55
C LEU A 854 2.18 -9.34 38.93
N ILE A 855 2.06 -10.24 37.95
CA ILE A 855 1.67 -11.64 38.19
C ILE A 855 2.86 -12.59 38.36
N GLY A 856 4.10 -12.12 38.14
CA GLY A 856 5.30 -12.97 38.11
C GLY A 856 5.67 -13.67 39.41
N ARG A 857 4.95 -13.41 40.52
CA ARG A 857 5.10 -14.13 41.80
C ARG A 857 3.98 -15.13 42.10
N VAL A 858 3.03 -15.29 41.19
CA VAL A 858 2.03 -16.37 41.26
C VAL A 858 2.71 -17.70 40.93
N PRO A 859 2.41 -18.80 41.64
CA PRO A 859 2.98 -20.12 41.32
C PRO A 859 2.75 -20.52 39.86
N GLY A 860 3.80 -20.98 39.17
CA GLY A 860 3.75 -21.21 37.72
C GLY A 860 2.69 -22.21 37.25
N HIS A 861 2.34 -23.21 38.07
CA HIS A 861 1.27 -24.16 37.76
C HIS A 861 -0.13 -23.51 37.80
N GLU A 862 -0.34 -22.50 38.64
CA GLU A 862 -1.59 -21.73 38.69
C GLU A 862 -1.70 -20.76 37.49
N LEU A 863 -0.60 -20.09 37.14
CA LEU A 863 -0.55 -19.21 35.96
C LEU A 863 -0.85 -19.99 34.68
N SER A 864 -0.11 -21.08 34.46
CA SER A 864 -0.24 -21.90 33.26
C SER A 864 -1.64 -22.49 33.10
N SER A 865 -2.23 -23.03 34.19
CA SER A 865 -3.59 -23.56 34.16
C SER A 865 -4.65 -22.48 33.87
N THR A 866 -4.52 -21.31 34.51
CA THR A 866 -5.45 -20.18 34.32
C THR A 866 -5.37 -19.61 32.91
N ILE A 867 -4.16 -19.39 32.38
CA ILE A 867 -3.96 -18.87 31.02
C ILE A 867 -4.39 -19.89 29.97
N ALA A 868 -4.10 -21.18 30.17
CA ALA A 868 -4.56 -22.24 29.27
C ALA A 868 -6.09 -22.33 29.21
N GLN A 869 -6.78 -22.15 30.36
CA GLN A 869 -8.23 -22.05 30.38
C GLN A 869 -8.74 -20.87 29.56
N PHE A 870 -8.19 -19.68 29.80
CA PHE A 870 -8.56 -18.46 29.06
C PHE A 870 -8.34 -18.62 27.55
N MET A 871 -7.22 -19.21 27.12
CA MET A 871 -6.93 -19.46 25.71
C MET A 871 -7.93 -20.41 25.07
N ARG A 872 -8.38 -21.45 25.79
CA ARG A 872 -9.39 -22.38 25.29
C ARG A 872 -10.74 -21.71 25.12
N ASP A 873 -11.18 -20.95 26.13
CA ASP A 873 -12.51 -20.36 26.17
C ASP A 873 -12.62 -19.09 25.30
N HIS A 874 -11.51 -18.38 25.11
CA HIS A 874 -11.46 -17.06 24.48
C HIS A 874 -10.40 -16.94 23.37
N TYR A 875 -10.20 -17.99 22.58
CA TYR A 875 -9.16 -18.09 21.53
C TYR A 875 -9.17 -16.94 20.50
N THR A 876 -10.30 -16.23 20.31
CA THR A 876 -10.39 -15.07 19.41
C THR A 876 -9.75 -13.80 19.99
N ARG A 877 -9.44 -13.75 21.29
CA ARG A 877 -8.79 -12.62 22.00
C ARG A 877 -7.27 -12.65 21.84
N ARG A 878 -6.79 -12.66 20.60
CA ARG A 878 -5.36 -12.84 20.28
C ARG A 878 -4.43 -11.88 21.04
N ALA A 879 -4.75 -10.59 21.07
CA ALA A 879 -3.89 -9.59 21.72
C ALA A 879 -3.79 -9.79 23.24
N GLN A 880 -4.89 -10.21 23.88
CA GLN A 880 -4.93 -10.53 25.31
C GLN A 880 -4.14 -11.79 25.61
N ILE A 881 -4.28 -12.83 24.78
CA ILE A 881 -3.52 -14.07 24.90
C ILE A 881 -2.03 -13.78 24.77
N GLU A 882 -1.62 -13.03 23.75
CA GLU A 882 -0.22 -12.61 23.58
C GLU A 882 0.29 -11.87 24.82
N ALA A 883 -0.49 -10.94 25.39
CA ALA A 883 -0.11 -10.22 26.60
C ALA A 883 -0.03 -11.13 27.85
N LEU A 884 -0.95 -12.09 28.01
CA LEU A 884 -0.94 -13.07 29.10
C LEU A 884 0.28 -13.99 29.02
N LEU A 885 0.63 -14.45 27.82
CA LEU A 885 1.82 -15.24 27.58
C LEU A 885 3.09 -14.41 27.84
N GLU A 886 3.11 -13.14 27.43
CA GLU A 886 4.22 -12.23 27.70
C GLU A 886 4.42 -12.04 29.20
N GLY A 887 3.36 -11.82 29.99
CA GLY A 887 3.46 -11.67 31.45
C GLY A 887 3.76 -12.96 32.23
N MET A 888 3.67 -14.11 31.58
CA MET A 888 4.06 -15.41 32.15
C MET A 888 5.54 -15.75 31.87
N ALA A 889 6.10 -15.21 30.78
CA ALA A 889 7.49 -15.41 30.37
C ALA A 889 8.46 -14.71 31.33
#